data_AF-A0A9D7BMF5-F1
#
_entry.id   AF-A0A9D7BMF5-F1
#
_cell.length_a   1.000
_cell.length_b   1.000
_cell.length_c   1.000
_cell.angle_alpha   90.00
_cell.angle_beta   90.00
_cell.angle_gamma   90.00
#
_symmetry.space_group_name_H-M   'P 1'
#
loop_
_entity.id
_entity.type
_entity.pdbx_description
1 polymer ?
#
loop_
_entity_poly.entity_id
_entity_poly.type
_entity_poly.pdbx_seq_one_letter_code
_entity_poly.pdbx_strand_id
1 'polypeptide(L)'
;MFVKYGQGTEANAIASYVYAYNQRKLYNQSNGAQGAFVVVTNASWGLNDIFGSEAPLWCEMFDLLGEEGILNCGATTNRDVDVDSNGDLPTTCESPYLISVTNMTRSDQKLTGAGYGRKSIDLGAYGHQTYTVSTSQYAAFGGTSGATPHVAGTIALMYSAPCDVLIQEAKSNPANAARIARDMLLFGVVQNPTLTNITTTGGRLNSHRALLNVQSLCGSCAPPAGIYIQTTGADAKVFWADIIQNGIIGLRYRKFKDTEWIYKQNIQNGYIISGLDYCDEYELQLSSSCGLFPDSYSYSIFFTSGGCCPDPDNFVQEYDNGNLTLSWDFPEITSFSHEISLMDIEGNVYEFTQDSNLLVFENIPECTWFSFSIASFCKQYQTNSTVVEGVVVYAPCGLCTSLDYCAFSPKSTRDEWIQKVEFGELSNESGINSNGYGNYLGAKVTRFQPDSTYNLFILPGYSSSPFTEQYLLYIDFDQDGIFANSEKVFTDRTSSTEGVFGNVVIPSDAAEGITRMRVILAFQSHNSPCDNSGFVFGEIEDYCIHITRENVECVLDDNILIDSMNENTVRIQFTLLNDVDNYYVLYKKKDDVTFDTLVVNESPFFISDLDSCQQYIIKMAPQCTSGTLSFTSENLFVSPCRTSTNNVPDKEEIQIFPNPFTTDLKILTNTFVQIKSIHIYNVFGQPVTVHDYEYLEGRGRIYFDHVPPGCYLLQVVSNMGTFNKKIVKM
;
A
#
# COMPACT_ATOMS: atom_id res chain seq x y z
N MET A 1 -20.48 -25.86 23.14
CA MET A 1 -19.41 -25.25 22.33
C MET A 1 -18.34 -24.77 23.28
N PHE A 2 -17.12 -25.27 23.18
CA PHE A 2 -16.00 -24.72 23.94
C PHE A 2 -15.69 -23.36 23.33
N VAL A 3 -15.79 -22.29 24.11
CA VAL A 3 -15.20 -20.99 23.75
C VAL A 3 -13.69 -21.22 23.69
N LYS A 4 -13.11 -21.26 22.48
CA LYS A 4 -11.66 -21.22 22.33
C LYS A 4 -11.20 -19.86 22.84
N TYR A 5 -10.58 -19.82 24.00
CA TYR A 5 -9.81 -18.66 24.46
C TYR A 5 -8.62 -18.50 23.49
N GLY A 6 -8.75 -17.59 22.53
CA GLY A 6 -7.72 -17.18 21.58
C GLY A 6 -7.78 -15.66 21.38
N GLN A 7 -6.78 -15.10 20.70
CA GLN A 7 -6.77 -13.67 20.36
C GLN A 7 -8.06 -13.27 19.63
N GLY A 8 -8.64 -12.13 20.01
CA GLY A 8 -9.89 -11.63 19.44
C GLY A 8 -9.68 -11.20 17.99
N THR A 9 -10.15 -12.01 17.05
CA THR A 9 -10.19 -11.69 15.62
C THR A 9 -11.62 -11.38 15.20
N GLU A 10 -11.80 -10.62 14.14
CA GLU A 10 -13.13 -10.38 13.55
C GLU A 10 -13.83 -11.70 13.16
N ALA A 11 -13.12 -12.67 12.59
CA ALA A 11 -13.69 -13.98 12.28
C ALA A 11 -14.20 -14.72 13.54
N ASN A 12 -13.45 -14.68 14.65
CA ASN A 12 -13.87 -15.28 15.92
C ASN A 12 -15.06 -14.51 16.53
N ALA A 13 -15.08 -13.19 16.36
CA ALA A 13 -16.18 -12.32 16.76
C ALA A 13 -17.47 -12.73 16.04
N ILE A 14 -17.45 -12.73 14.70
CA ILE A 14 -18.58 -13.08 13.84
C ILE A 14 -19.05 -14.52 14.14
N ALA A 15 -18.13 -15.50 14.20
CA ALA A 15 -18.46 -16.89 14.48
C ALA A 15 -19.16 -17.06 15.84
N SER A 16 -18.80 -16.26 16.85
CA SER A 16 -19.44 -16.28 18.17
C SER A 16 -20.90 -15.79 18.12
N TYR A 17 -21.19 -14.79 17.29
CA TYR A 17 -22.54 -14.27 17.10
C TYR A 17 -23.45 -15.22 16.29
N VAL A 18 -22.89 -15.96 15.32
CA VAL A 18 -23.64 -16.87 14.43
C VAL A 18 -24.45 -17.91 15.21
N TYR A 19 -23.96 -18.38 16.36
CA TYR A 19 -24.75 -19.30 17.19
C TYR A 19 -26.05 -18.66 17.71
N ALA A 20 -25.97 -17.45 18.27
CA ALA A 20 -27.14 -16.73 18.78
C ALA A 20 -28.14 -16.43 17.65
N TYR A 21 -27.63 -15.97 16.50
CA TYR A 21 -28.40 -15.76 15.27
C TYR A 21 -29.16 -17.02 14.86
N ASN A 22 -28.46 -18.15 14.68
CA ASN A 22 -29.08 -19.41 14.23
C ASN A 22 -30.12 -19.93 15.22
N GLN A 23 -29.86 -19.83 16.53
CA GLN A 23 -30.82 -20.27 17.55
C GLN A 23 -32.10 -19.43 17.53
N ARG A 24 -31.97 -18.10 17.38
CA ARG A 24 -33.12 -17.21 17.32
C ARG A 24 -33.90 -17.35 16.01
N LYS A 25 -33.21 -17.43 14.89
CA LYS A 25 -33.82 -17.67 13.58
C LYS A 25 -34.62 -18.97 13.56
N LEU A 26 -34.05 -20.05 14.10
CA LEU A 26 -34.75 -21.32 14.24
C LEU A 26 -35.98 -21.21 15.15
N TYR A 27 -35.89 -20.45 16.24
CA TYR A 27 -37.04 -20.13 17.09
C TYR A 27 -38.15 -19.41 16.31
N ASN A 28 -37.81 -18.35 15.59
CA ASN A 28 -38.76 -17.57 14.80
C ASN A 28 -39.44 -18.46 13.73
N GLN A 29 -38.67 -19.20 12.95
CA GLN A 29 -39.16 -20.05 11.86
C GLN A 29 -40.02 -21.23 12.35
N SER A 30 -39.69 -21.79 13.51
CA SER A 30 -40.41 -22.92 14.09
C SER A 30 -41.57 -22.51 15.00
N ASN A 31 -41.85 -21.20 15.12
CA ASN A 31 -42.80 -20.65 16.08
C ASN A 31 -42.54 -21.13 17.52
N GLY A 32 -41.26 -21.24 17.89
CA GLY A 32 -40.79 -21.62 19.22
C GLY A 32 -40.72 -23.13 19.51
N ALA A 33 -40.96 -23.99 18.51
CA ALA A 33 -40.81 -25.44 18.68
C ALA A 33 -39.35 -25.91 18.73
N GLN A 34 -38.43 -25.16 18.11
CA GLN A 34 -36.99 -25.43 18.05
C GLN A 34 -36.19 -24.13 18.25
N GLY A 35 -34.90 -24.23 18.59
CA GLY A 35 -34.07 -23.04 18.82
C GLY A 35 -34.30 -22.39 20.18
N ALA A 36 -33.78 -21.16 20.36
CA ALA A 36 -33.86 -20.41 21.60
C ALA A 36 -34.35 -18.98 21.36
N PHE A 37 -35.19 -18.47 22.25
CA PHE A 37 -35.69 -17.09 22.22
C PHE A 37 -34.64 -16.11 22.74
N VAL A 38 -33.52 -15.98 22.01
CA VAL A 38 -32.46 -15.02 22.33
C VAL A 38 -32.96 -13.61 21.98
N VAL A 39 -32.80 -12.66 22.89
CA VAL A 39 -33.21 -11.24 22.70
C VAL A 39 -32.05 -10.27 22.83
N VAL A 40 -30.92 -10.72 23.41
CA VAL A 40 -29.76 -9.88 23.64
C VAL A 40 -28.47 -10.70 23.67
N THR A 41 -27.38 -10.14 23.13
CA THR A 41 -26.01 -10.62 23.36
C THR A 41 -25.21 -9.60 24.18
N ASN A 42 -24.18 -10.08 24.87
CA ASN A 42 -23.26 -9.24 25.64
C ASN A 42 -21.84 -9.38 25.08
N ALA A 43 -21.33 -8.30 24.51
CA ALA A 43 -19.98 -8.16 24.00
C ALA A 43 -19.13 -7.35 24.97
N SER A 44 -18.66 -8.00 26.03
CA SER A 44 -17.68 -7.44 26.99
C SER A 44 -16.23 -7.55 26.48
N TRP A 45 -16.04 -7.34 25.18
CA TRP A 45 -14.80 -7.52 24.41
C TRP A 45 -14.87 -6.66 23.13
N GLY A 46 -13.72 -6.40 22.53
CA GLY A 46 -13.61 -5.48 21.40
C GLY A 46 -12.16 -5.28 20.93
N LEU A 47 -11.98 -4.41 19.95
CA LEU A 47 -10.70 -3.95 19.45
C LEU A 47 -10.60 -2.43 19.59
N ASN A 48 -9.49 -1.97 20.14
CA ASN A 48 -9.19 -0.56 20.31
C ASN A 48 -8.73 0.06 18.98
N ASP A 49 -8.96 1.35 18.78
CA ASP A 49 -8.37 2.15 17.69
C ASP A 49 -8.75 1.69 16.27
N ILE A 50 -9.94 1.10 16.12
CA ILE A 50 -10.50 0.68 14.84
C ILE A 50 -11.92 1.22 14.73
N PHE A 51 -12.25 1.85 13.61
CA PHE A 51 -13.60 2.32 13.31
C PHE A 51 -14.48 1.20 12.76
N GLY A 52 -15.79 1.31 12.99
CA GLY A 52 -16.80 0.43 12.40
C GLY A 52 -16.68 0.29 10.88
N SER A 53 -16.35 1.39 10.19
CA SER A 53 -16.14 1.41 8.73
C SER A 53 -15.00 0.53 8.25
N GLU A 54 -14.04 0.21 9.12
CA GLU A 54 -12.89 -0.65 8.81
C GLU A 54 -13.20 -2.14 9.05
N ALA A 55 -14.35 -2.47 9.66
CA ALA A 55 -14.81 -3.85 9.88
C ALA A 55 -16.29 -4.02 9.49
N PRO A 56 -16.65 -3.80 8.21
CA PRO A 56 -18.04 -3.77 7.75
C PRO A 56 -18.78 -5.07 8.04
N LEU A 57 -18.12 -6.24 7.89
CA LEU A 57 -18.75 -7.55 8.14
C LEU A 57 -19.10 -7.75 9.62
N TRP A 58 -18.23 -7.31 10.53
CA TRP A 58 -18.57 -7.31 11.96
C TRP A 58 -19.77 -6.41 12.23
N CYS A 59 -19.76 -5.17 11.73
CA CYS A 59 -20.86 -4.25 11.98
C CYS A 59 -22.20 -4.75 11.38
N GLU A 60 -22.19 -5.30 10.17
CA GLU A 60 -23.36 -5.94 9.54
C GLU A 60 -23.91 -7.12 10.36
N MET A 61 -23.06 -7.83 11.10
CA MET A 61 -23.52 -8.92 11.96
C MET A 61 -24.51 -8.43 13.03
N PHE A 62 -24.37 -7.20 13.51
CA PHE A 62 -25.34 -6.62 14.45
C PHE A 62 -26.70 -6.37 13.80
N ASP A 63 -26.72 -5.98 12.52
CA ASP A 63 -27.95 -5.83 11.76
C ASP A 63 -28.62 -7.17 11.48
N LEU A 64 -27.85 -8.20 11.10
CA LEU A 64 -28.37 -9.57 10.92
C LEU A 64 -28.98 -10.13 12.22
N LEU A 65 -28.34 -9.91 13.37
CA LEU A 65 -28.89 -10.25 14.68
C LEU A 65 -30.16 -9.46 14.98
N GLY A 66 -30.13 -8.16 14.67
CA GLY A 66 -31.22 -7.23 14.81
C GLY A 66 -32.48 -7.65 14.07
N GLU A 67 -32.34 -8.05 12.79
CA GLU A 67 -33.45 -8.51 11.95
C GLU A 67 -34.17 -9.74 12.55
N GLU A 68 -33.45 -10.60 13.27
CA GLU A 68 -34.04 -11.74 13.98
C GLU A 68 -34.58 -11.37 15.39
N GLY A 69 -34.37 -10.13 15.83
CA GLY A 69 -34.86 -9.56 17.08
C GLY A 69 -33.87 -9.59 18.26
N ILE A 70 -32.58 -9.59 17.98
CA ILE A 70 -31.51 -9.62 19.00
C ILE A 70 -30.81 -8.26 19.07
N LEU A 71 -30.82 -7.65 20.27
CA LEU A 71 -29.96 -6.50 20.59
C LEU A 71 -28.55 -6.94 20.99
N ASN A 72 -27.57 -6.07 20.84
CA ASN A 72 -26.18 -6.34 21.20
C ASN A 72 -25.70 -5.26 22.15
N CYS A 73 -25.12 -5.65 23.28
CA CYS A 73 -24.52 -4.69 24.21
C CYS A 73 -23.00 -4.73 24.07
N GLY A 74 -22.38 -3.64 23.63
CA GLY A 74 -20.93 -3.50 23.45
C GLY A 74 -20.26 -2.76 24.60
N ALA A 75 -19.17 -3.31 25.13
CA ALA A 75 -18.26 -2.57 26.00
C ALA A 75 -17.33 -1.70 25.17
N THR A 76 -17.18 -0.42 25.52
CA THR A 76 -16.14 0.44 24.92
C THR A 76 -14.76 0.16 25.55
N THR A 77 -13.71 0.75 25.00
CA THR A 77 -12.34 0.69 25.53
C THR A 77 -12.23 1.07 27.02
N ASN A 78 -11.27 0.47 27.72
CA ASN A 78 -10.90 0.82 29.10
C ASN A 78 -9.75 1.86 29.11
N ARG A 79 -9.83 2.84 28.20
CA ARG A 79 -8.92 3.97 28.06
C ARG A 79 -9.72 5.26 28.05
N ASP A 80 -9.16 6.34 28.58
CA ASP A 80 -9.83 7.65 28.57
C ASP A 80 -9.65 8.31 27.20
N VAL A 81 -10.40 7.82 26.22
CA VAL A 81 -10.33 8.28 24.82
C VAL A 81 -11.73 8.54 24.27
N ASP A 82 -11.82 9.48 23.36
CA ASP A 82 -13.03 9.76 22.57
C ASP A 82 -13.06 8.81 21.37
N VAL A 83 -13.90 7.78 21.45
CA VAL A 83 -13.96 6.74 20.40
C VAL A 83 -14.58 7.27 19.11
N ASP A 84 -15.32 8.39 19.14
CA ASP A 84 -15.81 9.05 17.92
C ASP A 84 -14.64 9.60 17.08
N SER A 85 -13.50 9.89 17.72
CA SER A 85 -12.29 10.41 17.06
C SER A 85 -11.18 9.37 16.91
N ASN A 86 -11.18 8.33 17.74
CA ASN A 86 -10.08 7.38 17.83
C ASN A 86 -10.42 5.97 17.35
N GLY A 87 -11.70 5.61 17.23
CA GLY A 87 -12.11 4.24 16.91
C GLY A 87 -12.18 3.34 18.15
N ASP A 88 -13.19 2.47 18.14
CA ASP A 88 -13.35 1.34 19.05
C ASP A 88 -14.37 0.39 18.43
N LEU A 89 -13.98 -0.86 18.19
CA LEU A 89 -14.89 -1.92 17.79
C LEU A 89 -15.33 -2.71 19.03
N PRO A 90 -16.63 -3.00 19.21
CA PRO A 90 -17.69 -2.74 18.25
C PRO A 90 -18.35 -1.36 18.39
N THR A 91 -17.97 -0.52 19.36
CA THR A 91 -18.83 0.61 19.76
C THR A 91 -19.01 1.71 18.73
N THR A 92 -18.13 1.79 17.73
CA THR A 92 -18.25 2.70 16.58
C THR A 92 -19.05 2.12 15.40
N CYS A 93 -19.55 0.89 15.49
CA CYS A 93 -20.52 0.37 14.51
C CYS A 93 -21.86 1.12 14.62
N GLU A 94 -22.40 1.58 13.49
CA GLU A 94 -23.62 2.41 13.45
C GLU A 94 -24.93 1.61 13.49
N SER A 95 -24.86 0.31 13.78
CA SER A 95 -26.04 -0.57 13.79
C SER A 95 -27.10 -0.07 14.79
N PRO A 96 -28.37 0.08 14.39
CA PRO A 96 -29.46 0.40 15.30
C PRO A 96 -29.74 -0.72 16.33
N TYR A 97 -29.06 -1.85 16.26
CA TYR A 97 -29.23 -2.97 17.18
C TYR A 97 -28.05 -3.13 18.14
N LEU A 98 -27.08 -2.21 18.12
CA LEU A 98 -26.00 -2.10 19.09
C LEU A 98 -26.35 -1.07 20.18
N ILE A 99 -25.99 -1.38 21.42
CA ILE A 99 -26.05 -0.47 22.56
C ILE A 99 -24.66 -0.44 23.21
N SER A 100 -23.99 0.70 23.09
CA SER A 100 -22.61 0.89 23.52
C SER A 100 -22.55 1.45 24.95
N VAL A 101 -21.68 0.87 25.78
CA VAL A 101 -21.72 1.07 27.24
C VAL A 101 -20.38 1.57 27.77
N THR A 102 -20.39 2.75 28.40
CA THR A 102 -19.27 3.23 29.22
C THR A 102 -19.46 2.89 30.70
N ASN A 103 -18.42 3.11 31.50
CA ASN A 103 -18.34 2.63 32.87
C ASN A 103 -18.59 3.73 33.91
N MET A 104 -19.40 3.43 34.92
CA MET A 104 -19.69 4.28 36.05
C MET A 104 -19.07 3.73 37.34
N THR A 105 -18.67 4.64 38.22
CA THR A 105 -18.23 4.34 39.59
C THR A 105 -19.41 4.31 40.56
N ARG A 106 -19.25 3.65 41.71
CA ARG A 106 -20.23 3.67 42.81
C ARG A 106 -20.54 5.08 43.36
N SER A 107 -19.71 6.07 43.06
CA SER A 107 -19.92 7.48 43.44
C SER A 107 -20.72 8.26 42.40
N ASP A 108 -21.35 7.56 41.45
CA ASP A 108 -22.15 8.13 40.36
C ASP A 108 -21.38 9.06 39.42
N GLN A 109 -20.11 8.73 39.16
CA GLN A 109 -19.24 9.43 38.20
C GLN A 109 -18.82 8.47 37.09
N LYS A 110 -18.73 8.96 35.83
CA LYS A 110 -18.03 8.27 34.74
C LYS A 110 -16.62 7.92 35.21
N LEU A 111 -16.22 6.66 35.04
CA LEU A 111 -14.86 6.23 35.33
C LEU A 111 -13.94 6.90 34.30
N THR A 112 -12.94 7.64 34.77
CA THR A 112 -11.99 8.34 33.88
C THR A 112 -11.34 7.37 32.89
N GLY A 113 -10.84 6.23 33.34
CA GLY A 113 -10.23 5.20 32.48
C GLY A 113 -11.22 4.38 31.63
N ALA A 114 -12.35 4.94 31.22
CA ALA A 114 -13.29 4.31 30.30
C ALA A 114 -13.55 5.21 29.09
N GLY A 115 -13.70 4.59 27.92
CA GLY A 115 -13.97 5.27 26.67
C GLY A 115 -15.28 6.03 26.72
N TYR A 116 -15.39 7.04 25.88
CA TYR A 116 -16.58 7.86 25.72
C TYR A 116 -16.71 8.27 24.25
N GLY A 117 -17.88 8.74 23.85
CA GLY A 117 -18.16 9.10 22.47
C GLY A 117 -19.58 9.62 22.41
N ARG A 118 -19.74 10.86 21.95
CA ARG A 118 -21.03 11.53 21.91
C ARG A 118 -22.01 10.82 20.97
N LYS A 119 -21.51 10.23 19.90
CA LYS A 119 -22.28 9.46 18.91
C LYS A 119 -22.20 7.95 19.17
N SER A 120 -21.02 7.43 19.46
CA SER A 120 -20.77 5.98 19.50
C SER A 120 -21.10 5.33 20.83
N ILE A 121 -21.20 6.08 21.93
CA ILE A 121 -21.47 5.52 23.26
C ILE A 121 -22.85 5.96 23.75
N ASP A 122 -23.73 5.00 24.04
CA ASP A 122 -25.12 5.33 24.36
C ASP A 122 -25.33 5.77 25.80
N LEU A 123 -24.83 4.99 26.75
CA LEU A 123 -25.08 5.21 28.17
C LEU A 123 -23.94 4.74 29.08
N GLY A 124 -23.95 5.23 30.31
CA GLY A 124 -23.12 4.68 31.39
C GLY A 124 -23.84 3.60 32.20
N ALA A 125 -23.12 2.56 32.61
CA ALA A 125 -23.60 1.59 33.61
C ALA A 125 -22.52 1.30 34.67
N TYR A 126 -22.94 0.88 35.87
CA TYR A 126 -22.01 0.63 36.97
C TYR A 126 -21.23 -0.66 36.73
N GLY A 127 -19.95 -0.55 36.36
CA GLY A 127 -19.04 -1.68 36.17
C GLY A 127 -17.80 -1.63 37.05
N HIS A 128 -17.41 -0.45 37.56
CA HIS A 128 -16.20 -0.29 38.35
C HIS A 128 -16.28 -1.07 39.69
N GLN A 129 -15.40 -2.07 39.84
CA GLN A 129 -15.32 -2.95 41.00
C GLN A 129 -16.64 -3.69 41.29
N THR A 130 -17.33 -4.13 40.26
CA THR A 130 -18.52 -4.99 40.39
C THR A 130 -18.11 -6.36 40.91
N TYR A 131 -19.00 -7.04 41.65
CA TYR A 131 -18.71 -8.34 42.25
C TYR A 131 -19.57 -9.40 41.56
N THR A 132 -18.95 -10.46 41.06
CA THR A 132 -19.63 -11.52 40.30
C THR A 132 -19.01 -12.88 40.57
N VAL A 133 -19.58 -13.93 39.98
CA VAL A 133 -19.06 -15.30 40.07
C VAL A 133 -17.77 -15.45 39.26
N SER A 134 -16.80 -16.14 39.84
CA SER A 134 -15.60 -16.69 39.19
C SER A 134 -15.74 -18.22 39.10
N THR A 135 -14.70 -18.93 38.65
CA THR A 135 -14.73 -20.38 38.46
C THR A 135 -15.07 -21.20 39.72
N SER A 136 -14.79 -20.67 40.92
CA SER A 136 -15.01 -21.39 42.19
C SER A 136 -15.52 -20.53 43.35
N GLN A 137 -15.59 -19.20 43.20
CA GLN A 137 -15.96 -18.26 44.26
C GLN A 137 -16.53 -16.97 43.68
N TYR A 138 -16.93 -16.01 44.52
CA TYR A 138 -17.20 -14.65 44.06
C TYR A 138 -15.90 -13.83 44.00
N ALA A 139 -15.77 -12.96 43.01
CA ALA A 139 -14.60 -12.10 42.81
C ALA A 139 -15.00 -10.74 42.20
N ALA A 140 -14.09 -9.77 42.33
CA ALA A 140 -14.25 -8.48 41.68
C ALA A 140 -14.01 -8.61 40.17
N PHE A 141 -14.87 -7.97 39.39
CA PHE A 141 -14.82 -7.80 37.94
C PHE A 141 -15.01 -6.30 37.64
N GLY A 142 -14.43 -5.82 36.56
CA GLY A 142 -14.27 -4.38 36.36
C GLY A 142 -14.26 -3.96 34.90
N GLY A 143 -13.96 -2.68 34.69
CA GLY A 143 -13.97 -2.08 33.36
C GLY A 143 -15.38 -1.92 32.78
N THR A 144 -15.42 -1.41 31.56
CA THR A 144 -16.61 -1.38 30.70
C THR A 144 -17.20 -2.78 30.54
N SER A 145 -16.35 -3.81 30.49
CA SER A 145 -16.75 -5.23 30.54
C SER A 145 -17.67 -5.57 31.71
N GLY A 146 -17.48 -4.96 32.89
CA GLY A 146 -18.36 -5.11 34.06
C GLY A 146 -19.64 -4.27 34.00
N ALA A 147 -19.66 -3.20 33.20
CA ALA A 147 -20.81 -2.33 33.02
C ALA A 147 -21.83 -2.93 32.03
N THR A 148 -21.37 -3.37 30.86
CA THR A 148 -22.17 -3.93 29.76
C THR A 148 -23.18 -5.03 30.16
N PRO A 149 -22.84 -6.03 31.01
CA PRO A 149 -23.79 -7.08 31.37
C PRO A 149 -24.99 -6.57 32.18
N HIS A 150 -24.88 -5.42 32.86
CA HIS A 150 -26.04 -4.80 33.52
C HIS A 150 -27.06 -4.27 32.51
N VAL A 151 -26.57 -3.77 31.38
CA VAL A 151 -27.41 -3.31 30.26
C VAL A 151 -28.08 -4.52 29.60
N ALA A 152 -27.30 -5.55 29.25
CA ALA A 152 -27.84 -6.77 28.65
C ALA A 152 -28.87 -7.46 29.56
N GLY A 153 -28.59 -7.56 30.86
CA GLY A 153 -29.54 -8.09 31.84
C GLY A 153 -30.81 -7.25 31.96
N THR A 154 -30.72 -5.93 31.81
CA THR A 154 -31.90 -5.06 31.81
C THR A 154 -32.77 -5.29 30.58
N ILE A 155 -32.17 -5.47 29.40
CA ILE A 155 -32.91 -5.82 28.17
C ILE A 155 -33.65 -7.16 28.36
N ALA A 156 -32.96 -8.19 28.86
CA ALA A 156 -33.61 -9.47 29.14
C ALA A 156 -34.78 -9.32 30.14
N LEU A 157 -34.61 -8.49 31.16
CA LEU A 157 -35.67 -8.16 32.13
C LEU A 157 -36.87 -7.46 31.47
N MET A 158 -36.63 -6.56 30.51
CA MET A 158 -37.69 -5.86 29.76
C MET A 158 -38.58 -6.84 28.97
N TYR A 159 -38.01 -7.85 28.33
CA TYR A 159 -38.78 -8.90 27.62
C TYR A 159 -39.56 -9.83 28.56
N SER A 160 -39.28 -9.80 29.87
CA SER A 160 -40.07 -10.51 30.88
C SER A 160 -41.21 -9.68 31.47
N ALA A 161 -41.31 -8.40 31.11
CA ALA A 161 -42.35 -7.52 31.61
C ALA A 161 -43.74 -7.98 31.14
N PRO A 162 -44.80 -7.82 31.97
CA PRO A 162 -46.16 -8.17 31.59
C PRO A 162 -46.74 -7.12 30.63
N CYS A 163 -46.23 -7.06 29.41
CA CYS A 163 -46.72 -6.20 28.35
C CYS A 163 -46.84 -7.01 27.04
N ASP A 164 -48.09 -7.31 26.67
CA ASP A 164 -48.38 -8.14 25.50
C ASP A 164 -47.94 -7.48 24.17
N VAL A 165 -47.92 -6.15 24.10
CA VAL A 165 -47.51 -5.42 22.88
C VAL A 165 -46.10 -5.80 22.45
N LEU A 166 -45.13 -5.76 23.38
CA LEU A 166 -43.72 -6.05 23.04
C LEU A 166 -43.51 -7.52 22.67
N ILE A 167 -44.15 -8.46 23.37
CA ILE A 167 -43.96 -9.89 23.08
C ILE A 167 -44.68 -10.34 21.81
N GLN A 168 -45.81 -9.72 21.45
CA GLN A 168 -46.45 -9.97 20.17
C GLN A 168 -45.60 -9.40 19.03
N GLU A 169 -45.11 -8.17 19.16
CA GLU A 169 -44.21 -7.58 18.18
C GLU A 169 -42.93 -8.42 18.02
N ALA A 170 -42.36 -8.94 19.11
CA ALA A 170 -41.19 -9.81 19.05
C ALA A 170 -41.41 -11.13 18.30
N LYS A 171 -42.67 -11.52 18.05
CA LYS A 171 -43.03 -12.69 17.24
C LYS A 171 -43.42 -12.32 15.82
N SER A 172 -44.14 -11.20 15.61
CA SER A 172 -44.62 -10.78 14.29
C SER A 172 -43.61 -9.95 13.50
N ASN A 173 -42.82 -9.12 14.19
CA ASN A 173 -41.80 -8.24 13.63
C ASN A 173 -40.61 -8.11 14.60
N PRO A 174 -39.75 -9.15 14.69
CA PRO A 174 -38.67 -9.22 15.67
C PRO A 174 -37.71 -8.03 15.59
N ALA A 175 -37.36 -7.59 14.38
CA ALA A 175 -36.54 -6.42 14.10
C ALA A 175 -37.08 -5.16 14.77
N ASN A 176 -38.37 -4.87 14.55
CA ASN A 176 -39.00 -3.71 15.15
C ASN A 176 -39.09 -3.82 16.69
N ALA A 177 -39.36 -5.01 17.21
CA ALA A 177 -39.38 -5.23 18.67
C ALA A 177 -38.03 -4.95 19.33
N ALA A 178 -36.91 -5.33 18.68
CA ALA A 178 -35.57 -5.01 19.16
C ALA A 178 -35.34 -3.49 19.22
N ARG A 179 -35.70 -2.74 18.16
CA ARG A 179 -35.61 -1.27 18.18
C ARG A 179 -36.51 -0.63 19.24
N ILE A 180 -37.73 -1.14 19.44
CA ILE A 180 -38.60 -0.68 20.54
C ILE A 180 -37.94 -0.92 21.90
N ALA A 181 -37.38 -2.10 22.14
CA ALA A 181 -36.70 -2.42 23.39
C ALA A 181 -35.48 -1.52 23.62
N ARG A 182 -34.67 -1.24 22.58
CA ARG A 182 -33.58 -0.27 22.65
C ARG A 182 -34.08 1.11 23.08
N ASP A 183 -35.09 1.62 22.38
CA ASP A 183 -35.62 2.96 22.65
C ASP A 183 -36.18 3.07 24.08
N MET A 184 -36.94 2.06 24.55
CA MET A 184 -37.47 2.04 25.92
C MET A 184 -36.37 2.06 26.98
N LEU A 185 -35.25 1.37 26.74
CA LEU A 185 -34.09 1.35 27.62
C LEU A 185 -33.44 2.75 27.66
N LEU A 186 -33.16 3.33 26.48
CA LEU A 186 -32.44 4.60 26.36
C LEU A 186 -33.28 5.81 26.82
N PHE A 187 -34.60 5.80 26.61
CA PHE A 187 -35.50 6.79 27.23
C PHE A 187 -35.51 6.68 28.75
N GLY A 188 -35.27 5.48 29.27
CA GLY A 188 -35.29 5.17 30.69
C GLY A 188 -34.08 5.68 31.47
N VAL A 189 -33.05 6.23 30.83
CA VAL A 189 -31.85 6.66 31.56
C VAL A 189 -32.14 7.76 32.58
N VAL A 190 -31.28 7.86 33.58
CA VAL A 190 -31.22 9.02 34.47
C VAL A 190 -30.06 9.89 34.02
N GLN A 191 -30.32 11.16 33.72
CA GLN A 191 -29.29 12.13 33.36
C GLN A 191 -28.17 12.16 34.40
N ASN A 192 -26.93 12.18 33.93
CA ASN A 192 -25.75 12.26 34.78
C ASN A 192 -24.81 13.36 34.25
N PRO A 193 -24.41 14.34 35.07
CA PRO A 193 -23.56 15.45 34.63
C PRO A 193 -22.22 15.03 34.03
N THR A 194 -21.69 13.86 34.42
CA THR A 194 -20.41 13.34 33.90
C THR A 194 -20.55 12.62 32.57
N LEU A 195 -21.77 12.39 32.08
CA LEU A 195 -22.05 11.74 30.79
C LEU A 195 -22.62 12.70 29.74
N THR A 196 -23.01 13.91 30.15
CA THR A 196 -23.52 14.97 29.28
C THR A 196 -22.51 15.30 28.18
N ASN A 197 -22.96 15.33 26.92
CA ASN A 197 -22.16 15.61 25.72
C ASN A 197 -21.00 14.63 25.43
N ILE A 198 -20.89 13.52 26.17
CA ILE A 198 -19.89 12.47 25.92
C ILE A 198 -20.52 11.07 25.73
N THR A 199 -21.86 11.00 25.73
CA THR A 199 -22.68 9.83 25.39
C THR A 199 -23.96 10.31 24.69
N THR A 200 -24.62 9.47 23.89
CA THR A 200 -25.83 9.83 23.11
C THR A 200 -27.00 10.22 24.02
N THR A 201 -27.13 9.54 25.16
CA THR A 201 -28.22 9.79 26.12
C THR A 201 -27.86 10.85 27.17
N GLY A 202 -26.58 11.10 27.42
CA GLY A 202 -26.14 11.90 28.56
C GLY A 202 -26.41 11.27 29.93
N GLY A 203 -26.84 10.01 29.97
CA GLY A 203 -27.42 9.40 31.15
C GLY A 203 -26.90 8.00 31.45
N ARG A 204 -27.21 7.55 32.67
CA ARG A 204 -26.87 6.22 33.15
C ARG A 204 -28.07 5.29 33.18
N LEU A 205 -27.77 4.00 33.09
CA LEU A 205 -28.76 2.92 33.15
C LEU A 205 -29.67 3.04 34.38
N ASN A 206 -30.98 2.85 34.15
CA ASN A 206 -31.97 2.70 35.21
C ASN A 206 -33.00 1.64 34.80
N SER A 207 -32.85 0.42 35.33
CA SER A 207 -33.70 -0.72 35.00
C SER A 207 -35.17 -0.53 35.39
N HIS A 208 -35.44 0.21 36.47
CA HIS A 208 -36.81 0.51 36.88
C HIS A 208 -37.53 1.41 35.87
N ARG A 209 -36.88 2.50 35.43
CA ARG A 209 -37.44 3.40 34.40
C ARG A 209 -37.59 2.69 33.05
N ALA A 210 -36.64 1.84 32.66
CA ALA A 210 -36.75 1.02 31.46
C ALA A 210 -38.01 0.11 31.50
N LEU A 211 -38.29 -0.54 32.63
CA LEU A 211 -39.50 -1.34 32.82
C LEU A 211 -40.78 -0.50 32.79
N LEU A 212 -40.80 0.68 33.41
CA LEU A 212 -41.95 1.60 33.35
C LEU A 212 -42.24 2.04 31.91
N ASN A 213 -41.20 2.31 31.12
CA ASN A 213 -41.34 2.65 29.70
C ASN A 213 -41.96 1.49 28.90
N VAL A 214 -41.50 0.25 29.10
CA VAL A 214 -42.12 -0.92 28.45
C VAL A 214 -43.58 -1.09 28.86
N GLN A 215 -43.92 -0.90 30.15
CA GLN A 215 -45.30 -0.96 30.61
C GLN A 215 -46.19 0.11 29.95
N SER A 216 -45.63 1.29 29.63
CA SER A 216 -46.38 2.35 28.96
C SER A 216 -46.84 1.98 27.53
N LEU A 217 -46.12 1.08 26.84
CA LEU A 217 -46.53 0.54 25.53
C LEU A 217 -47.88 -0.16 25.59
N CYS A 218 -48.20 -0.75 26.75
CA CYS A 218 -49.45 -1.46 27.02
C CYS A 218 -50.50 -0.58 27.73
N GLY A 219 -50.20 0.71 27.93
CA GLY A 219 -51.12 1.68 28.51
C GLY A 219 -51.95 2.41 27.46
N SER A 220 -52.59 3.50 27.88
CA SER A 220 -53.37 4.38 26.99
C SER A 220 -52.54 5.48 26.32
N CYS A 221 -51.25 5.58 26.61
CA CYS A 221 -50.36 6.64 26.14
C CYS A 221 -48.93 6.08 26.10
N ALA A 222 -48.39 5.85 24.90
CA ALA A 222 -47.03 5.37 24.70
C ALA A 222 -46.16 6.42 24.00
N PRO A 223 -44.88 6.61 24.39
CA PRO A 223 -43.93 7.42 23.63
C PRO A 223 -43.62 6.76 22.28
N PRO A 224 -43.17 7.52 21.27
CA PRO A 224 -42.70 6.96 20.00
C PRO A 224 -41.47 6.08 20.25
N ALA A 225 -41.48 4.88 19.68
CA ALA A 225 -40.47 3.84 19.88
C ALA A 225 -40.24 3.07 18.58
N GLY A 226 -39.14 2.35 18.47
CA GLY A 226 -38.75 1.72 17.22
C GLY A 226 -38.40 2.78 16.17
N ILE A 227 -37.79 3.89 16.59
CA ILE A 227 -37.53 5.05 15.75
C ILE A 227 -36.49 4.70 14.69
N TYR A 228 -36.79 5.05 13.44
CA TYR A 228 -35.85 4.98 12.32
C TYR A 228 -36.07 6.14 11.35
N ILE A 229 -35.03 6.48 10.60
CA ILE A 229 -35.02 7.61 9.67
C ILE A 229 -34.69 7.07 8.28
N GLN A 230 -35.44 7.49 7.28
CA GLN A 230 -35.16 7.22 5.87
C GLN A 230 -34.77 8.52 5.18
N THR A 231 -33.61 8.56 4.54
CA THR A 231 -33.14 9.75 3.83
C THR A 231 -33.24 9.57 2.33
N THR A 232 -33.54 10.67 1.63
CA THR A 232 -33.62 10.70 0.16
C THR A 232 -33.24 12.10 -0.31
N GLY A 233 -32.04 12.24 -0.86
CA GLY A 233 -31.46 13.54 -1.17
C GLY A 233 -31.49 14.47 0.06
N ALA A 234 -32.04 15.67 -0.10
CA ALA A 234 -32.16 16.70 0.94
C ALA A 234 -33.31 16.48 1.93
N ASP A 235 -34.02 15.35 1.84
CA ASP A 235 -35.16 15.04 2.70
C ASP A 235 -34.83 13.89 3.67
N ALA A 236 -35.35 13.97 4.89
CA ALA A 236 -35.31 12.90 5.88
C ALA A 236 -36.72 12.65 6.44
N LYS A 237 -37.21 11.42 6.31
CA LYS A 237 -38.51 10.98 6.79
C LYS A 237 -38.36 10.20 8.09
N VAL A 238 -39.03 10.66 9.13
CA VAL A 238 -38.92 10.11 10.50
C VAL A 238 -40.08 9.18 10.78
N PHE A 239 -39.78 7.95 11.17
CA PHE A 239 -40.75 6.93 11.47
C PHE A 239 -40.59 6.37 12.88
N TRP A 240 -41.65 5.78 13.39
CA TRP A 240 -41.69 4.99 14.62
C TRP A 240 -42.74 3.88 14.51
N ALA A 241 -42.74 2.94 15.45
CA ALA A 241 -43.66 1.82 15.48
C ALA A 241 -45.13 2.28 15.65
N ASP A 242 -46.04 1.67 14.90
CA ASP A 242 -47.49 1.93 14.95
C ASP A 242 -48.12 1.28 16.21
N ILE A 243 -47.80 1.83 17.37
CA ILE A 243 -48.37 1.49 18.68
C ILE A 243 -49.45 2.49 19.08
N ILE A 244 -50.19 2.22 20.16
CA ILE A 244 -51.23 3.15 20.65
C ILE A 244 -50.58 4.46 21.11
N GLN A 245 -50.73 5.51 20.29
CA GLN A 245 -50.19 6.85 20.55
C GLN A 245 -51.31 7.87 20.66
N ASN A 246 -51.65 8.23 21.89
CA ASN A 246 -52.62 9.30 22.19
C ASN A 246 -51.95 10.60 22.64
N GLY A 247 -50.61 10.68 22.55
CA GLY A 247 -49.83 11.84 22.96
C GLY A 247 -49.49 12.80 21.83
N ILE A 248 -49.10 14.01 22.19
CA ILE A 248 -48.53 14.98 21.26
C ILE A 248 -47.06 14.65 21.07
N ILE A 249 -46.65 14.46 19.82
CA ILE A 249 -45.25 14.26 19.44
C ILE A 249 -44.70 15.56 18.86
N GLY A 250 -43.52 15.96 19.33
CA GLY A 250 -42.70 16.98 18.71
C GLY A 250 -41.38 16.39 18.25
N LEU A 251 -40.66 17.12 17.39
CA LEU A 251 -39.27 16.83 17.10
C LEU A 251 -38.46 18.12 17.16
N ARG A 252 -37.18 17.96 17.46
CA ARG A 252 -36.17 18.99 17.19
C ARG A 252 -35.01 18.37 16.42
N TYR A 253 -34.42 19.15 15.52
CA TYR A 253 -33.25 18.72 14.77
C TYR A 253 -32.29 19.90 14.52
N ARG A 254 -31.03 19.59 14.24
CA ARG A 254 -29.99 20.55 13.87
C ARG A 254 -28.88 19.85 13.09
N LYS A 255 -28.10 20.61 12.32
CA LYS A 255 -26.88 20.10 11.70
C LYS A 255 -25.89 19.71 12.80
N PHE A 256 -25.12 18.64 12.60
CA PHE A 256 -24.18 18.16 13.61
C PHE A 256 -23.19 19.28 13.98
N LYS A 257 -22.92 19.43 15.30
CA LYS A 257 -22.12 20.49 15.93
C LYS A 257 -22.74 21.89 15.96
N ASP A 258 -23.88 22.13 15.32
CA ASP A 258 -24.60 23.39 15.51
C ASP A 258 -25.15 23.50 16.94
N THR A 259 -25.30 24.73 17.44
CA THR A 259 -25.87 24.98 18.77
C THR A 259 -27.38 25.15 18.74
N GLU A 260 -27.92 25.69 17.64
CA GLU A 260 -29.32 26.06 17.49
C GLU A 260 -30.19 24.89 17.04
N TRP A 261 -31.33 24.71 17.68
CA TRP A 261 -32.30 23.66 17.36
C TRP A 261 -33.48 24.21 16.55
N ILE A 262 -33.91 23.47 15.53
CA ILE A 262 -35.15 23.72 14.80
C ILE A 262 -36.25 22.85 15.40
N TYR A 263 -37.37 23.46 15.81
CA TYR A 263 -38.46 22.77 16.52
C TYR A 263 -39.68 22.57 15.62
N LYS A 264 -40.30 21.38 15.72
CA LYS A 264 -41.60 21.04 15.14
C LYS A 264 -42.47 20.40 16.22
N GLN A 265 -43.76 20.68 16.19
CA GLN A 265 -44.73 20.22 17.18
C GLN A 265 -45.93 19.57 16.48
N ASN A 266 -46.64 18.70 17.19
CA ASN A 266 -47.81 17.97 16.69
C ASN A 266 -47.54 17.21 15.37
N ILE A 267 -46.34 16.64 15.24
CA ILE A 267 -45.95 15.87 14.07
C ILE A 267 -46.67 14.51 14.04
N GLN A 268 -46.76 13.91 12.86
CA GLN A 268 -47.35 12.58 12.64
C GLN A 268 -46.29 11.58 12.18
N ASN A 269 -46.58 10.28 12.30
CA ASN A 269 -45.67 9.23 11.85
C ASN A 269 -45.36 9.40 10.36
N GLY A 270 -44.09 9.32 9.98
CA GLY A 270 -43.63 9.62 8.62
C GLY A 270 -43.47 11.12 8.32
N TYR A 271 -43.27 11.97 9.32
CA TYR A 271 -42.99 13.39 9.12
C TYR A 271 -41.72 13.59 8.29
N ILE A 272 -41.75 14.52 7.33
CA ILE A 272 -40.62 14.82 6.43
C ILE A 272 -39.94 16.12 6.89
N ILE A 273 -38.64 16.04 7.12
CA ILE A 273 -37.74 17.17 7.25
C ILE A 273 -37.15 17.43 5.87
N SER A 274 -37.38 18.62 5.32
CA SER A 274 -36.91 18.98 3.97
C SER A 274 -35.88 20.11 3.99
N GLY A 275 -35.07 20.16 2.94
CA GLY A 275 -34.07 21.21 2.74
C GLY A 275 -32.84 21.04 3.64
N LEU A 276 -32.46 19.78 3.88
CA LEU A 276 -31.17 19.45 4.49
C LEU A 276 -30.06 19.63 3.45
N ASP A 277 -28.87 19.98 3.90
CA ASP A 277 -27.67 19.92 3.07
C ASP A 277 -27.38 18.45 2.73
N TYR A 278 -26.81 18.17 1.55
CA TYR A 278 -26.54 16.81 1.09
C TYR A 278 -25.34 16.18 1.80
N CYS A 279 -25.43 14.88 2.08
CA CYS A 279 -24.38 14.12 2.75
C CYS A 279 -23.84 14.78 4.04
N ASP A 280 -24.72 15.46 4.76
CA ASP A 280 -24.40 16.15 6.00
C ASP A 280 -25.04 15.42 7.17
N GLU A 281 -24.31 15.38 8.29
CA GLU A 281 -24.78 14.73 9.50
C GLU A 281 -25.72 15.66 10.28
N TYR A 282 -26.82 15.10 10.77
CA TYR A 282 -27.83 15.78 11.56
C TYR A 282 -28.07 15.06 12.88
N GLU A 283 -28.46 15.83 13.88
CA GLU A 283 -28.88 15.36 15.18
C GLU A 283 -30.38 15.60 15.35
N LEU A 284 -31.13 14.59 15.75
CA LEU A 284 -32.57 14.64 15.97
C LEU A 284 -32.95 14.10 17.35
N GLN A 285 -33.96 14.72 17.95
CA GLN A 285 -34.61 14.24 19.17
C GLN A 285 -36.13 14.40 19.07
N LEU A 286 -36.86 13.45 19.62
CA LEU A 286 -38.32 13.50 19.73
C LEU A 286 -38.75 13.97 21.12
N SER A 287 -39.86 14.69 21.20
CA SER A 287 -40.58 14.94 22.45
C SER A 287 -41.94 14.26 22.42
N SER A 288 -42.46 13.88 23.58
CA SER A 288 -43.75 13.23 23.70
C SER A 288 -44.42 13.66 24.99
N SER A 289 -45.75 13.82 24.94
CA SER A 289 -46.55 13.92 26.15
C SER A 289 -46.80 12.56 26.83
N CYS A 290 -46.33 11.46 26.23
CA CYS A 290 -46.38 10.11 26.79
C CYS A 290 -44.98 9.63 27.18
N GLY A 291 -44.88 8.77 28.21
CA GLY A 291 -43.63 8.10 28.59
C GLY A 291 -42.64 8.96 29.39
N LEU A 292 -41.53 8.34 29.80
CA LEU A 292 -40.45 9.01 30.53
C LEU A 292 -39.29 9.30 29.59
N PHE A 293 -39.15 10.55 29.18
CA PHE A 293 -37.92 11.06 28.56
C PHE A 293 -37.00 11.67 29.62
N PRO A 294 -35.67 11.59 29.47
CA PRO A 294 -34.74 12.10 30.48
C PRO A 294 -34.92 13.61 30.76
N ASP A 295 -35.09 14.43 29.72
CA ASP A 295 -35.23 15.90 29.78
C ASP A 295 -36.34 16.44 28.85
N SER A 296 -37.51 15.80 28.80
CA SER A 296 -38.62 16.10 27.86
C SER A 296 -38.35 15.76 26.39
N TYR A 297 -37.11 15.42 26.04
CA TYR A 297 -36.70 14.94 24.73
C TYR A 297 -36.01 13.57 24.85
N SER A 298 -36.10 12.77 23.78
CA SER A 298 -35.37 11.52 23.61
C SER A 298 -33.86 11.74 23.64
N TYR A 299 -33.11 10.64 23.67
CA TYR A 299 -31.69 10.67 23.35
C TYR A 299 -31.44 11.15 21.92
N SER A 300 -30.22 11.60 21.65
CA SER A 300 -29.81 12.07 20.32
C SER A 300 -29.71 10.93 19.32
N ILE A 301 -30.46 11.05 18.23
CA ILE A 301 -30.39 10.14 17.08
C ILE A 301 -29.61 10.87 15.99
N PHE A 302 -28.51 10.27 15.54
CA PHE A 302 -27.66 10.80 14.48
C PHE A 302 -28.03 10.15 13.15
N PHE A 303 -28.06 10.93 12.07
CA PHE A 303 -28.30 10.42 10.73
C PHE A 303 -27.62 11.32 9.69
N THR A 304 -27.25 10.74 8.55
CA THR A 304 -26.70 11.47 7.41
C THR A 304 -27.78 11.65 6.36
N SER A 305 -27.98 12.89 5.89
CA SER A 305 -28.87 13.17 4.75
C SER A 305 -28.41 12.44 3.49
N GLY A 306 -29.32 12.25 2.53
CA GLY A 306 -29.00 11.58 1.28
C GLY A 306 -28.15 12.43 0.34
N GLY A 307 -27.86 11.91 -0.84
CA GLY A 307 -27.03 12.59 -1.84
C GLY A 307 -25.54 12.53 -1.55
N CYS A 308 -25.07 11.54 -0.79
CA CYS A 308 -23.65 11.20 -0.74
C CYS A 308 -23.18 10.69 -2.10
N CYS A 309 -21.96 11.07 -2.47
CA CYS A 309 -21.33 10.49 -3.66
C CYS A 309 -20.84 9.09 -3.31
N PRO A 310 -21.31 8.04 -3.98
CA PRO A 310 -20.88 6.68 -3.70
C PRO A 310 -19.44 6.47 -4.16
N ASP A 311 -18.77 5.48 -3.57
CA ASP A 311 -17.44 5.06 -4.01
C ASP A 311 -17.56 4.19 -5.28
N PRO A 312 -16.63 4.32 -6.25
CA PRO A 312 -16.48 3.35 -7.33
C PRO A 312 -16.20 1.94 -6.79
N ASP A 313 -16.79 0.92 -7.40
CA ASP A 313 -16.62 -0.48 -6.98
C ASP A 313 -16.55 -1.42 -8.19
N ASN A 314 -16.35 -2.72 -7.99
CA ASN A 314 -16.33 -3.77 -9.02
C ASN A 314 -15.40 -3.43 -10.20
N PHE A 315 -14.12 -3.19 -9.91
CA PHE A 315 -13.11 -2.94 -10.93
C PHE A 315 -12.89 -4.18 -11.81
N VAL A 316 -13.07 -4.02 -13.12
CA VAL A 316 -12.85 -5.07 -14.12
C VAL A 316 -11.85 -4.57 -15.15
N GLN A 317 -10.83 -5.39 -15.42
CA GLN A 317 -9.82 -5.11 -16.44
C GLN A 317 -9.90 -6.11 -17.60
N GLU A 318 -9.69 -5.62 -18.81
CA GLU A 318 -9.62 -6.41 -20.04
C GLU A 318 -8.41 -5.97 -20.87
N TYR A 319 -7.70 -6.92 -21.46
CA TYR A 319 -6.59 -6.64 -22.37
C TYR A 319 -6.87 -7.24 -23.74
N ASP A 320 -6.87 -6.40 -24.77
CA ASP A 320 -7.06 -6.82 -26.16
C ASP A 320 -6.10 -6.10 -27.09
N ASN A 321 -5.27 -6.86 -27.82
CA ASN A 321 -4.39 -6.39 -28.89
C ASN A 321 -3.58 -5.12 -28.54
N GLY A 322 -2.94 -5.09 -27.36
CA GLY A 322 -2.14 -3.95 -26.92
C GLY A 322 -2.92 -2.88 -26.16
N ASN A 323 -4.23 -3.01 -26.02
CA ASN A 323 -5.05 -2.06 -25.28
C ASN A 323 -5.51 -2.66 -23.96
N LEU A 324 -5.20 -1.99 -22.85
CA LEU A 324 -5.67 -2.33 -21.51
C LEU A 324 -6.85 -1.44 -21.17
N THR A 325 -7.98 -2.03 -20.81
CA THR A 325 -9.21 -1.33 -20.47
C THR A 325 -9.52 -1.61 -19.00
N LEU A 326 -9.71 -0.57 -18.20
CA LEU A 326 -10.20 -0.65 -16.83
C LEU A 326 -11.60 -0.04 -16.78
N SER A 327 -12.53 -0.76 -16.18
CA SER A 327 -13.91 -0.30 -15.93
C SER A 327 -14.30 -0.54 -14.49
N TRP A 328 -15.28 0.21 -14.01
CA TRP A 328 -15.81 0.08 -12.65
C TRP A 328 -17.31 0.35 -12.62
N ASP A 329 -17.98 -0.19 -11.62
CA ASP A 329 -19.35 0.15 -11.32
C ASP A 329 -19.41 1.50 -10.61
N PHE A 330 -20.24 2.37 -11.15
CA PHE A 330 -20.61 3.62 -10.53
C PHE A 330 -22.08 3.90 -10.89
N PRO A 331 -22.94 4.24 -9.92
CA PRO A 331 -24.36 4.39 -10.19
C PRO A 331 -24.62 5.46 -11.24
N GLU A 332 -25.71 5.29 -12.00
CA GLU A 332 -26.13 6.18 -13.08
C GLU A 332 -26.60 7.55 -12.54
N ILE A 333 -25.65 8.33 -12.01
CA ILE A 333 -25.83 9.73 -11.64
C ILE A 333 -25.62 10.54 -12.92
N THR A 334 -26.55 11.46 -13.22
CA THR A 334 -26.56 12.19 -14.50
C THR A 334 -25.37 13.14 -14.69
N SER A 335 -24.59 13.41 -13.64
CA SER A 335 -23.44 14.33 -13.69
C SER A 335 -22.44 14.02 -12.57
N PHE A 336 -21.26 13.51 -12.95
CA PHE A 336 -20.13 13.22 -12.07
C PHE A 336 -18.81 13.56 -12.77
N SER A 337 -17.70 13.48 -12.03
CA SER A 337 -16.33 13.44 -12.54
C SER A 337 -15.48 12.56 -11.62
N HIS A 338 -14.54 11.80 -12.19
CA HIS A 338 -13.58 10.98 -11.45
C HIS A 338 -12.21 11.64 -11.48
N GLU A 339 -11.59 11.81 -10.33
CA GLU A 339 -10.18 12.15 -10.16
C GLU A 339 -9.40 10.85 -10.04
N ILE A 340 -8.49 10.62 -10.97
CA ILE A 340 -7.74 9.36 -11.11
C ILE A 340 -6.26 9.66 -10.95
N SER A 341 -5.57 8.81 -10.19
CA SER A 341 -4.12 8.79 -10.08
C SER A 341 -3.57 7.40 -10.38
N LEU A 342 -2.61 7.35 -11.29
CA LEU A 342 -1.90 6.15 -11.71
C LEU A 342 -0.44 6.25 -11.33
N MET A 343 0.12 5.19 -10.78
CA MET A 343 1.55 5.07 -10.53
C MET A 343 2.11 3.90 -11.34
N ASP A 344 3.12 4.15 -12.17
CA ASP A 344 3.85 3.11 -12.86
C ASP A 344 4.91 2.46 -11.94
N ILE A 345 5.60 1.43 -12.44
CA ILE A 345 6.64 0.77 -11.66
C ILE A 345 7.88 1.64 -11.38
N GLU A 346 8.14 2.64 -12.21
CA GLU A 346 9.25 3.58 -11.99
C GLU A 346 8.92 4.61 -10.90
N GLY A 347 7.69 4.58 -10.38
CA GLY A 347 7.19 5.52 -9.38
C GLY A 347 6.71 6.83 -9.98
N ASN A 348 6.58 6.93 -11.31
CA ASN A 348 5.99 8.09 -11.95
C ASN A 348 4.48 8.09 -11.70
N VAL A 349 3.97 9.25 -11.28
CA VAL A 349 2.55 9.45 -10.98
C VAL A 349 1.89 10.29 -12.08
N TYR A 350 0.75 9.81 -12.59
CA TYR A 350 -0.07 10.45 -13.61
C TYR A 350 -1.47 10.72 -13.06
N GLU A 351 -1.84 11.99 -12.98
CA GLU A 351 -3.14 12.43 -12.45
C GLU A 351 -3.98 13.09 -13.52
N PHE A 352 -5.27 12.76 -13.58
CA PHE A 352 -6.22 13.36 -14.52
C PHE A 352 -7.66 13.19 -14.05
N THR A 353 -8.59 13.86 -14.76
CA THR A 353 -10.02 13.80 -14.47
C THR A 353 -10.81 13.37 -15.70
N GLN A 354 -11.84 12.56 -15.51
CA GLN A 354 -12.75 12.16 -16.59
C GLN A 354 -14.20 11.98 -16.13
N ASP A 355 -15.14 11.99 -17.07
CA ASP A 355 -16.58 11.83 -16.82
C ASP A 355 -17.10 10.46 -17.35
N SER A 356 -16.26 9.42 -17.35
CA SER A 356 -16.59 8.04 -17.77
C SER A 356 -16.15 7.00 -16.75
N ASN A 357 -16.91 5.89 -16.65
CA ASN A 357 -16.59 4.73 -15.80
C ASN A 357 -15.64 3.73 -16.48
N LEU A 358 -14.88 4.22 -17.45
CA LEU A 358 -14.04 3.44 -18.35
C LEU A 358 -12.79 4.23 -18.62
N LEU A 359 -11.65 3.56 -18.50
CA LEU A 359 -10.33 4.06 -18.83
C LEU A 359 -9.68 3.10 -19.82
N VAL A 360 -9.12 3.62 -20.90
CA VAL A 360 -8.45 2.83 -21.93
C VAL A 360 -7.01 3.31 -22.05
N PHE A 361 -6.09 2.36 -21.93
CA PHE A 361 -4.67 2.53 -22.15
C PHE A 361 -4.32 1.90 -23.49
N GLU A 362 -3.78 2.70 -24.42
CA GLU A 362 -3.41 2.21 -25.74
C GLU A 362 -1.93 1.84 -25.82
N ASN A 363 -1.61 0.82 -26.60
CA ASN A 363 -0.24 0.35 -26.87
C ASN A 363 0.56 -0.03 -25.61
N ILE A 364 -0.11 -0.66 -24.65
CA ILE A 364 0.48 -1.18 -23.42
C ILE A 364 1.19 -2.51 -23.72
N PRO A 365 2.52 -2.60 -23.51
CA PRO A 365 3.26 -3.84 -23.64
C PRO A 365 2.74 -4.92 -22.69
N GLU A 366 2.93 -6.19 -23.05
CA GLU A 366 2.78 -7.30 -22.10
C GLU A 366 3.69 -7.10 -20.87
N CYS A 367 3.30 -7.65 -19.73
CA CYS A 367 3.99 -7.47 -18.45
C CYS A 367 4.16 -6.00 -18.04
N THR A 368 3.16 -5.16 -18.31
CA THR A 368 3.07 -3.80 -17.75
C THR A 368 2.15 -3.78 -16.54
N TRP A 369 2.45 -2.97 -15.55
CA TRP A 369 1.70 -2.85 -14.29
C TRP A 369 1.51 -1.39 -13.89
N PHE A 370 0.38 -1.10 -13.25
CA PHE A 370 0.04 0.19 -12.66
C PHE A 370 -0.67 0.00 -11.31
N SER A 371 -0.41 0.89 -10.36
CA SER A 371 -1.28 1.12 -9.21
C SER A 371 -2.26 2.24 -9.55
N PHE A 372 -3.56 1.96 -9.38
CA PHE A 372 -4.67 2.86 -9.68
C PHE A 372 -5.37 3.30 -8.39
N SER A 373 -5.68 4.58 -8.32
CA SER A 373 -6.55 5.17 -7.30
C SER A 373 -7.56 6.11 -7.93
N ILE A 374 -8.76 6.17 -7.33
CA ILE A 374 -9.89 6.95 -7.84
C ILE A 374 -10.70 7.58 -6.72
N ALA A 375 -11.10 8.82 -6.93
CA ALA A 375 -12.15 9.50 -6.17
C ALA A 375 -13.18 10.10 -7.12
N SER A 376 -14.42 10.25 -6.67
CA SER A 376 -15.52 10.72 -7.51
C SER A 376 -16.16 11.98 -6.91
N PHE A 377 -16.50 12.92 -7.78
CA PHE A 377 -17.27 14.11 -7.44
C PHE A 377 -18.64 14.08 -8.10
N CYS A 378 -19.69 14.04 -7.29
CA CYS A 378 -21.07 14.03 -7.75
C CYS A 378 -21.58 15.46 -7.91
N LYS A 379 -21.53 15.98 -9.14
CA LYS A 379 -21.89 17.38 -9.48
C LYS A 379 -23.32 17.75 -9.08
N GLN A 380 -24.25 16.79 -9.11
CA GLN A 380 -25.65 16.99 -8.69
C GLN A 380 -25.77 17.37 -7.21
N TYR A 381 -24.95 16.77 -6.35
CA TYR A 381 -25.02 16.94 -4.89
C TYR A 381 -23.89 17.83 -4.34
N GLN A 382 -22.86 18.09 -5.15
CA GLN A 382 -21.62 18.78 -4.77
C GLN A 382 -20.86 18.07 -3.63
N THR A 383 -20.84 16.75 -3.67
CA THR A 383 -20.21 15.89 -2.66
C THR A 383 -19.13 15.02 -3.29
N ASN A 384 -18.09 14.71 -2.52
CA ASN A 384 -17.02 13.78 -2.91
C ASN A 384 -17.28 12.38 -2.34
N SER A 385 -16.80 11.37 -3.06
CA SER A 385 -16.63 10.01 -2.52
C SER A 385 -15.35 9.94 -1.69
N THR A 386 -15.10 8.80 -1.05
CA THR A 386 -13.78 8.48 -0.52
C THR A 386 -12.82 8.13 -1.67
N VAL A 387 -11.52 8.12 -1.37
CA VAL A 387 -10.50 7.67 -2.32
C VAL A 387 -10.40 6.16 -2.23
N VAL A 388 -10.63 5.47 -3.34
CA VAL A 388 -10.35 4.05 -3.48
C VAL A 388 -8.91 3.91 -3.95
N GLU A 389 -8.05 3.28 -3.15
CA GLU A 389 -6.62 3.09 -3.42
C GLU A 389 -6.26 1.61 -3.58
N GLY A 390 -5.10 1.33 -4.17
CA GLY A 390 -4.53 -0.02 -4.24
C GLY A 390 -5.16 -0.94 -5.29
N VAL A 391 -5.89 -0.38 -6.27
CA VAL A 391 -6.39 -1.17 -7.41
C VAL A 391 -5.21 -1.46 -8.33
N VAL A 392 -4.88 -2.74 -8.50
CA VAL A 392 -3.79 -3.16 -9.38
C VAL A 392 -4.31 -3.41 -10.79
N VAL A 393 -3.71 -2.75 -11.78
CA VAL A 393 -4.03 -2.90 -13.21
C VAL A 393 -2.80 -3.43 -13.93
N TYR A 394 -2.93 -4.49 -14.72
CA TYR A 394 -1.78 -5.08 -15.42
C TYR A 394 -2.15 -5.64 -16.79
N ALA A 395 -1.18 -5.60 -17.71
CA ALA A 395 -1.25 -6.33 -18.96
C ALA A 395 -0.85 -7.80 -18.75
N PRO A 396 -1.37 -8.74 -19.55
CA PRO A 396 -0.97 -10.15 -19.50
C PRO A 396 0.54 -10.30 -19.59
N CYS A 397 1.08 -11.27 -18.86
CA CYS A 397 2.49 -11.59 -18.76
C CYS A 397 2.71 -13.09 -18.95
N GLY A 398 2.32 -13.60 -20.12
CA GLY A 398 2.38 -15.02 -20.45
C GLY A 398 1.61 -15.93 -19.49
N LEU A 399 2.15 -17.14 -19.27
CA LEU A 399 1.52 -18.18 -18.44
C LEU A 399 1.37 -17.77 -16.97
N CYS A 400 2.25 -16.89 -16.46
CA CYS A 400 2.13 -16.34 -15.11
C CYS A 400 0.76 -15.69 -14.83
N THR A 401 0.16 -15.03 -15.83
CA THR A 401 -1.15 -14.37 -15.70
C THR A 401 -2.29 -15.12 -16.36
N SER A 402 -2.02 -16.00 -17.33
CA SER A 402 -3.06 -16.69 -18.08
C SER A 402 -3.52 -18.02 -17.47
N LEU A 403 -2.80 -18.54 -16.48
CA LEU A 403 -3.18 -19.74 -15.73
C LEU A 403 -3.98 -19.38 -14.47
N ASP A 404 -4.91 -20.27 -14.10
CA ASP A 404 -5.75 -20.14 -12.92
C ASP A 404 -5.02 -20.68 -11.68
N TYR A 405 -4.45 -19.78 -10.87
CA TYR A 405 -3.88 -20.14 -9.58
C TYR A 405 -4.92 -20.03 -8.46
N CYS A 406 -4.71 -20.79 -7.39
CA CYS A 406 -5.57 -20.71 -6.21
C CYS A 406 -5.57 -19.30 -5.59
N ALA A 407 -6.78 -18.80 -5.30
CA ALA A 407 -7.01 -17.50 -4.69
C ALA A 407 -7.04 -17.58 -3.15
N PHE A 408 -6.70 -16.46 -2.51
CA PHE A 408 -6.81 -16.31 -1.06
C PHE A 408 -7.98 -15.43 -0.62
N SER A 409 -8.62 -15.81 0.48
CA SER A 409 -9.49 -14.91 1.24
C SER A 409 -8.64 -13.85 1.95
N PRO A 410 -9.17 -12.63 2.17
CA PRO A 410 -8.41 -11.54 2.80
C PRO A 410 -7.71 -11.96 4.09
N LYS A 411 -6.46 -11.51 4.25
CA LYS A 411 -5.63 -11.69 5.45
C LYS A 411 -5.44 -10.36 6.15
N SER A 412 -5.21 -10.42 7.46
CA SER A 412 -4.94 -9.24 8.27
C SER A 412 -3.44 -8.97 8.31
N THR A 413 -3.05 -7.79 7.84
CA THR A 413 -1.68 -7.24 7.86
C THR A 413 -1.47 -6.24 8.99
N ARG A 414 -2.40 -6.17 9.96
CA ARG A 414 -2.40 -5.18 11.04
C ARG A 414 -1.14 -5.26 11.92
N ASP A 415 -0.71 -6.48 12.19
CA ASP A 415 0.33 -6.77 13.17
C ASP A 415 1.66 -7.10 12.49
N GLU A 416 1.61 -7.76 11.33
CA GLU A 416 2.76 -8.14 10.51
C GLU A 416 2.44 -8.17 9.01
N TRP A 417 3.45 -7.92 8.19
CA TRP A 417 3.38 -7.89 6.73
C TRP A 417 4.75 -8.20 6.12
N ILE A 418 4.81 -8.46 4.82
CA ILE A 418 6.03 -8.52 4.02
C ILE A 418 6.44 -7.08 3.70
N GLN A 419 7.50 -6.61 4.35
CA GLN A 419 8.03 -5.27 4.10
C GLN A 419 8.83 -5.21 2.80
N LYS A 420 9.56 -6.27 2.48
CA LYS A 420 10.39 -6.37 1.27
C LYS A 420 10.64 -7.80 0.85
N VAL A 421 10.67 -8.04 -0.46
CA VAL A 421 11.20 -9.27 -1.07
C VAL A 421 12.34 -8.93 -2.01
N GLU A 422 13.49 -9.60 -1.85
CA GLU A 422 14.57 -9.62 -2.83
C GLU A 422 14.87 -11.06 -3.26
N PHE A 423 14.94 -11.30 -4.57
CA PHE A 423 15.26 -12.60 -5.12
C PHE A 423 15.98 -12.45 -6.47
N GLY A 424 17.27 -12.76 -6.53
CA GLY A 424 18.10 -12.41 -7.69
C GLY A 424 18.13 -10.89 -7.90
N GLU A 425 17.68 -10.40 -9.07
CA GLU A 425 17.52 -8.96 -9.35
C GLU A 425 16.11 -8.41 -9.04
N LEU A 426 15.19 -9.26 -8.60
CA LEU A 426 13.89 -8.80 -8.08
C LEU A 426 14.15 -8.09 -6.74
N SER A 427 13.58 -6.90 -6.58
CA SER A 427 13.55 -6.16 -5.33
C SER A 427 12.25 -5.37 -5.27
N ASN A 428 11.39 -5.69 -4.31
CA ASN A 428 10.09 -5.05 -4.14
C ASN A 428 9.88 -4.67 -2.67
N GLU A 429 9.73 -3.37 -2.40
CA GLU A 429 9.36 -2.82 -1.09
C GLU A 429 7.86 -2.50 -1.09
N SER A 430 7.06 -3.50 -0.73
CA SER A 430 5.60 -3.49 -0.77
C SER A 430 4.95 -2.84 0.44
N GLY A 431 5.43 -3.17 1.64
CA GLY A 431 4.80 -2.71 2.88
C GLY A 431 3.45 -3.39 3.12
N ILE A 432 2.47 -2.66 3.66
CA ILE A 432 1.18 -3.22 4.06
C ILE A 432 0.24 -3.32 2.84
N ASN A 433 -0.19 -4.52 2.45
CA ASN A 433 -1.39 -4.67 1.61
C ASN A 433 -2.64 -4.87 2.50
N SER A 434 -3.65 -4.02 2.35
CA SER A 434 -4.83 -3.93 3.24
C SER A 434 -5.67 -5.21 3.33
N ASN A 435 -5.70 -6.02 2.26
CA ASN A 435 -6.36 -7.33 2.23
C ASN A 435 -5.38 -8.50 2.44
N GLY A 436 -4.12 -8.21 2.80
CA GLY A 436 -3.05 -9.17 3.01
C GLY A 436 -2.69 -10.02 1.79
N TYR A 437 -2.94 -9.46 0.60
CA TYR A 437 -2.54 -10.03 -0.68
C TYR A 437 -1.98 -8.91 -1.58
N GLY A 438 -0.68 -8.97 -1.85
CA GLY A 438 0.02 -8.10 -2.80
C GLY A 438 0.07 -8.71 -4.19
N ASN A 439 -0.54 -8.04 -5.17
CA ASN A 439 -0.51 -8.48 -6.56
C ASN A 439 0.54 -7.68 -7.36
N TYR A 440 1.70 -8.29 -7.61
CA TYR A 440 2.81 -7.68 -8.36
C TYR A 440 3.06 -8.38 -9.70
N LEU A 441 2.02 -9.01 -10.26
CA LEU A 441 2.07 -9.62 -11.59
C LEU A 441 2.33 -8.54 -12.64
N GLY A 442 3.38 -8.71 -13.45
CA GLY A 442 3.76 -7.72 -14.47
C GLY A 442 4.43 -6.46 -13.92
N ALA A 443 4.74 -6.37 -12.62
CA ALA A 443 5.55 -5.29 -12.09
C ALA A 443 6.97 -5.37 -12.68
N LYS A 444 7.76 -6.36 -12.26
CA LYS A 444 9.13 -6.58 -12.78
C LYS A 444 9.35 -8.06 -13.02
N VAL A 445 9.70 -8.43 -14.26
CA VAL A 445 9.98 -9.82 -14.63
C VAL A 445 11.50 -10.07 -14.61
N THR A 446 11.98 -10.62 -13.50
CA THR A 446 13.40 -10.98 -13.35
C THR A 446 13.72 -12.32 -14.01
N ARG A 447 14.90 -12.41 -14.65
CA ARG A 447 15.37 -13.62 -15.36
C ARG A 447 16.14 -14.55 -14.41
N PHE A 448 15.89 -15.85 -14.54
CA PHE A 448 16.54 -16.91 -13.78
C PHE A 448 16.96 -18.07 -14.69
N GLN A 449 18.06 -18.73 -14.34
CA GLN A 449 18.61 -19.84 -15.10
C GLN A 449 18.43 -21.17 -14.37
N PRO A 450 18.06 -22.26 -15.07
CA PRO A 450 18.13 -23.62 -14.52
C PRO A 450 19.54 -23.98 -14.04
N ASP A 451 19.64 -24.83 -13.03
CA ASP A 451 20.88 -25.25 -12.34
C ASP A 451 21.67 -24.13 -11.65
N SER A 452 21.11 -22.92 -11.57
CA SER A 452 21.70 -21.79 -10.84
C SER A 452 21.08 -21.61 -9.45
N THR A 453 21.88 -21.09 -8.52
CA THR A 453 21.45 -20.76 -7.16
C THR A 453 21.36 -19.25 -6.99
N TYR A 454 20.26 -18.77 -6.43
CA TYR A 454 20.00 -17.36 -6.19
C TYR A 454 19.70 -17.10 -4.71
N ASN A 455 20.12 -15.93 -4.23
CA ASN A 455 19.83 -15.49 -2.87
C ASN A 455 18.40 -14.97 -2.78
N LEU A 456 17.69 -15.44 -1.76
CA LEU A 456 16.39 -14.94 -1.32
C LEU A 456 16.57 -14.14 -0.03
N PHE A 457 15.95 -12.98 0.04
CA PHE A 457 15.80 -12.18 1.25
C PHE A 457 14.34 -11.74 1.39
N ILE A 458 13.76 -12.00 2.55
CA ILE A 458 12.40 -11.55 2.89
C ILE A 458 12.50 -10.74 4.19
N LEU A 459 12.15 -9.46 4.12
CA LEU A 459 12.08 -8.58 5.27
C LEU A 459 10.63 -8.52 5.77
N PRO A 460 10.34 -8.95 7.00
CA PRO A 460 9.04 -8.72 7.61
C PRO A 460 8.94 -7.27 8.14
N GLY A 461 7.74 -6.72 8.11
CA GLY A 461 7.36 -5.50 8.84
C GLY A 461 6.42 -5.85 9.99
N TYR A 462 6.45 -5.05 11.06
CA TYR A 462 5.57 -5.20 12.21
C TYR A 462 5.09 -3.85 12.70
N SER A 463 3.85 -3.78 13.17
CA SER A 463 3.34 -2.57 13.85
C SER A 463 3.90 -2.42 15.26
N SER A 464 4.43 -3.51 15.85
CA SER A 464 5.01 -3.52 17.18
C SER A 464 6.19 -4.52 17.30
N SER A 465 6.25 -5.32 18.36
CA SER A 465 7.33 -6.29 18.56
C SER A 465 7.24 -7.44 17.55
N PRO A 466 8.37 -7.99 17.09
CA PRO A 466 8.37 -9.06 16.11
C PRO A 466 7.77 -10.35 16.68
N PHE A 467 7.06 -11.09 15.82
CA PHE A 467 6.49 -12.40 16.12
C PHE A 467 7.28 -13.51 15.44
N THR A 468 6.99 -14.78 15.78
CA THR A 468 7.59 -15.91 15.07
C THR A 468 6.73 -16.24 13.87
N GLU A 469 7.23 -15.88 12.70
CA GLU A 469 6.55 -16.01 11.43
C GLU A 469 6.95 -17.29 10.69
N GLN A 470 6.06 -17.77 9.86
CA GLN A 470 6.33 -18.78 8.84
C GLN A 470 6.54 -18.09 7.50
N TYR A 471 7.72 -18.28 6.92
CA TYR A 471 8.07 -17.81 5.59
C TYR A 471 8.04 -18.99 4.62
N LEU A 472 7.46 -18.78 3.44
CA LEU A 472 7.40 -19.78 2.36
C LEU A 472 7.66 -19.11 1.01
N LEU A 473 8.33 -19.83 0.12
CA LEU A 473 8.42 -19.48 -1.30
C LEU A 473 8.04 -20.68 -2.16
N TYR A 474 7.15 -20.44 -3.11
CA TYR A 474 6.78 -21.39 -4.16
C TYR A 474 7.07 -20.80 -5.53
N ILE A 475 7.54 -21.63 -6.46
CA ILE A 475 7.74 -21.27 -7.87
C ILE A 475 7.14 -22.40 -8.71
N ASP A 476 6.17 -22.08 -9.55
CA ASP A 476 5.55 -23.03 -10.48
C ASP A 476 6.55 -23.34 -11.61
N PHE A 477 7.35 -24.38 -11.44
CA PHE A 477 8.46 -24.71 -12.35
C PHE A 477 7.99 -25.45 -13.59
N ASP A 478 6.87 -26.18 -13.52
CA ASP A 478 6.33 -26.91 -14.66
C ASP A 478 5.25 -26.14 -15.44
N GLN A 479 4.86 -24.96 -14.94
CA GLN A 479 3.94 -24.00 -15.56
C GLN A 479 2.55 -24.59 -15.76
N ASP A 480 2.06 -25.38 -14.79
CA ASP A 480 0.75 -26.03 -14.84
C ASP A 480 -0.36 -25.29 -14.07
N GLY A 481 -0.02 -24.22 -13.35
CA GLY A 481 -0.95 -23.41 -12.56
C GLY A 481 -1.17 -23.93 -11.13
N ILE A 482 -0.46 -24.98 -10.70
CA ILE A 482 -0.62 -25.64 -9.41
C ILE A 482 0.72 -25.65 -8.67
N PHE A 483 0.82 -24.88 -7.59
CA PHE A 483 1.98 -24.97 -6.70
C PHE A 483 2.06 -26.32 -5.97
N ALA A 484 2.88 -27.23 -6.49
CA ALA A 484 3.10 -28.56 -5.93
C ALA A 484 4.04 -28.53 -4.71
N ASN A 485 4.06 -29.61 -3.93
CA ASN A 485 5.00 -29.72 -2.79
C ASN A 485 6.47 -29.75 -3.24
N SER A 486 6.76 -30.21 -4.47
CA SER A 486 8.09 -30.18 -5.09
C SER A 486 8.56 -28.77 -5.44
N GLU A 487 7.63 -27.83 -5.54
CA GLU A 487 7.85 -26.44 -5.97
C GLU A 487 7.99 -25.47 -4.81
N LYS A 488 7.86 -25.98 -3.58
CA LYS A 488 8.21 -25.25 -2.38
C LYS A 488 9.72 -25.18 -2.23
N VAL A 489 10.30 -24.06 -2.66
CA VAL A 489 11.75 -23.86 -2.71
C VAL A 489 12.35 -23.27 -1.44
N PHE A 490 11.53 -22.65 -0.59
CA PHE A 490 11.99 -22.11 0.69
C PHE A 490 10.94 -22.28 1.79
N THR A 491 11.43 -22.56 3.00
CA THR A 491 10.63 -22.53 4.22
C THR A 491 11.52 -22.16 5.39
N ASP A 492 11.09 -21.18 6.18
CA ASP A 492 11.72 -20.86 7.46
C ASP A 492 10.65 -20.50 8.48
N ARG A 493 10.93 -20.77 9.76
CA ARG A 493 10.07 -20.37 10.87
C ARG A 493 10.90 -19.74 11.96
N THR A 494 10.93 -18.42 11.98
CA THR A 494 11.75 -17.65 12.91
C THR A 494 11.09 -16.32 13.23
N SER A 495 11.59 -15.65 14.27
CA SER A 495 11.28 -14.26 14.54
C SER A 495 12.48 -13.41 14.14
N SER A 496 12.28 -12.46 13.23
CA SER A 496 13.36 -11.60 12.72
C SER A 496 12.85 -10.20 12.46
N THR A 497 13.64 -9.19 12.80
CA THR A 497 13.48 -7.78 12.35
C THR A 497 14.47 -7.41 11.26
N GLU A 498 15.49 -8.24 11.05
CA GLU A 498 16.55 -8.02 10.06
C GLU A 498 16.29 -8.80 8.75
N GLY A 499 15.17 -9.51 8.69
CA GLY A 499 14.79 -10.38 7.57
C GLY A 499 15.28 -11.82 7.69
N VAL A 500 14.84 -12.66 6.76
CA VAL A 500 15.24 -14.06 6.61
C VAL A 500 15.96 -14.26 5.27
N PHE A 501 16.95 -15.15 5.27
CA PHE A 501 17.80 -15.41 4.11
C PHE A 501 17.65 -16.86 3.66
N GLY A 502 17.61 -17.07 2.35
CA GLY A 502 17.56 -18.39 1.72
C GLY A 502 18.47 -18.46 0.51
N ASN A 503 18.89 -19.67 0.15
CA ASN A 503 19.49 -19.96 -1.14
C ASN A 503 18.51 -20.87 -1.89
N VAL A 504 18.03 -20.43 -3.04
CA VAL A 504 17.05 -21.15 -3.86
C VAL A 504 17.73 -21.62 -5.13
N VAL A 505 17.63 -22.92 -5.41
CA VAL A 505 18.13 -23.53 -6.64
C VAL A 505 16.99 -23.64 -7.64
N ILE A 506 17.22 -23.19 -8.87
CA ILE A 506 16.28 -23.41 -9.98
C ILE A 506 16.54 -24.81 -10.55
N PRO A 507 15.57 -25.72 -10.56
CA PRO A 507 15.77 -27.09 -11.06
C PRO A 507 16.20 -27.13 -12.53
N SER A 508 17.06 -28.10 -12.89
CA SER A 508 17.50 -28.32 -14.28
C SER A 508 16.34 -28.54 -15.27
N ASP A 509 15.27 -29.14 -14.77
CA ASP A 509 14.07 -29.54 -15.51
C ASP A 509 12.96 -28.49 -15.47
N ALA A 510 13.20 -27.32 -14.88
CA ALA A 510 12.26 -26.21 -14.94
C ALA A 510 11.93 -25.83 -16.40
N ALA A 511 10.65 -25.59 -16.67
CA ALA A 511 10.17 -25.18 -17.98
C ALA A 511 10.65 -23.75 -18.28
N GLU A 512 11.05 -23.51 -19.53
CA GLU A 512 11.40 -22.16 -19.99
C GLU A 512 10.14 -21.31 -20.18
N GLY A 513 10.24 -20.01 -19.92
CA GLY A 513 9.13 -19.06 -20.03
C GLY A 513 8.83 -18.34 -18.73
N ILE A 514 7.79 -17.50 -18.77
CA ILE A 514 7.36 -16.70 -17.63
C ILE A 514 6.40 -17.53 -16.77
N THR A 515 6.72 -17.66 -15.49
CA THR A 515 5.92 -18.40 -14.50
C THR A 515 5.67 -17.59 -13.23
N ARG A 516 4.75 -18.07 -12.39
CA ARG A 516 4.39 -17.41 -11.14
C ARG A 516 5.25 -17.88 -9.97
N MET A 517 5.63 -16.91 -9.15
CA MET A 517 6.28 -17.09 -7.86
C MET A 517 5.36 -16.53 -6.76
N ARG A 518 5.23 -17.27 -5.65
CA ARG A 518 4.41 -16.89 -4.49
C ARG A 518 5.22 -16.87 -3.21
N VAL A 519 5.22 -15.72 -2.54
CA VAL A 519 5.84 -15.51 -1.22
C VAL A 519 4.73 -15.48 -0.17
N ILE A 520 4.92 -16.15 0.96
CA ILE A 520 3.94 -16.16 2.07
C ILE A 520 4.66 -15.88 3.38
N LEU A 521 4.10 -14.95 4.16
CA LEU A 521 4.39 -14.70 5.57
C LEU A 521 3.14 -15.03 6.38
N ALA A 522 3.26 -15.85 7.42
CA ALA A 522 2.13 -16.25 8.26
C ALA A 522 2.48 -16.40 9.75
N PHE A 523 1.69 -15.81 10.63
CA PHE A 523 1.88 -15.80 12.09
C PHE A 523 1.89 -17.18 12.75
N GLN A 524 1.33 -18.18 12.08
CA GLN A 524 1.23 -19.55 12.57
C GLN A 524 1.93 -20.54 11.64
N SER A 525 2.09 -21.78 12.11
CA SER A 525 2.62 -22.82 11.25
C SER A 525 1.70 -22.97 10.04
N HIS A 526 2.25 -22.72 8.87
CA HIS A 526 1.58 -22.82 7.59
C HIS A 526 2.50 -23.55 6.62
N ASN A 527 1.93 -24.32 5.69
CA ASN A 527 2.76 -25.16 4.83
C ASN A 527 2.10 -25.48 3.48
N SER A 528 1.16 -24.64 3.04
CA SER A 528 0.42 -24.81 1.79
C SER A 528 0.46 -23.50 1.00
N PRO A 529 0.50 -23.55 -0.34
CA PRO A 529 0.41 -22.35 -1.17
C PRO A 529 -1.05 -21.92 -1.43
N CYS A 530 -2.04 -22.70 -0.99
CA CYS A 530 -3.46 -22.55 -1.36
C CYS A 530 -4.46 -22.75 -0.20
N ASP A 531 -4.00 -23.04 1.03
CA ASP A 531 -4.90 -23.29 2.16
C ASP A 531 -5.36 -21.99 2.82
N ASN A 532 -6.57 -21.58 2.48
CA ASN A 532 -7.22 -20.40 3.04
C ASN A 532 -7.48 -20.46 4.55
N SER A 533 -7.60 -21.65 5.12
CA SER A 533 -7.92 -21.84 6.54
C SER A 533 -6.68 -21.91 7.44
N GLY A 534 -5.49 -22.00 6.84
CA GLY A 534 -4.25 -22.25 7.55
C GLY A 534 -3.73 -21.08 8.39
N PHE A 535 -4.09 -19.84 8.05
CA PHE A 535 -3.77 -18.65 8.85
C PHE A 535 -4.68 -17.44 8.52
N VAL A 536 -4.70 -16.48 9.46
CA VAL A 536 -5.51 -15.25 9.39
C VAL A 536 -4.63 -14.00 9.35
N PHE A 537 -3.45 -14.04 9.96
CA PHE A 537 -2.53 -12.91 10.06
C PHE A 537 -1.22 -13.20 9.33
N GLY A 538 -0.79 -12.23 8.53
CA GLY A 538 0.30 -12.34 7.58
C GLY A 538 -0.10 -11.85 6.19
N GLU A 539 0.75 -12.11 5.21
CA GLU A 539 0.63 -11.58 3.87
C GLU A 539 1.10 -12.58 2.82
N ILE A 540 0.49 -12.49 1.64
CA ILE A 540 0.87 -13.25 0.45
C ILE A 540 1.22 -12.27 -0.66
N GLU A 541 2.27 -12.54 -1.42
CA GLU A 541 2.64 -11.76 -2.59
C GLU A 541 2.90 -12.66 -3.79
N ASP A 542 2.34 -12.29 -4.94
CA ASP A 542 2.53 -12.98 -6.22
C ASP A 542 3.36 -12.14 -7.20
N TYR A 543 4.33 -12.78 -7.84
CA TYR A 543 5.26 -12.19 -8.81
C TYR A 543 5.34 -13.03 -10.08
N CYS A 544 5.70 -12.39 -11.19
CA CYS A 544 6.11 -13.10 -12.40
C CYS A 544 7.63 -13.15 -12.51
N ILE A 545 8.19 -14.32 -12.81
CA ILE A 545 9.62 -14.52 -13.07
C ILE A 545 9.81 -15.21 -14.42
N HIS A 546 10.95 -15.03 -15.07
CA HIS A 546 11.26 -15.64 -16.36
C HIS A 546 12.38 -16.66 -16.24
N ILE A 547 12.09 -17.93 -16.50
CA ILE A 547 13.08 -19.00 -16.55
C ILE A 547 13.60 -19.14 -17.97
N THR A 548 14.90 -19.01 -18.17
CA THR A 548 15.51 -19.13 -19.50
C THR A 548 16.84 -19.86 -19.44
N ARG A 549 17.09 -20.76 -20.40
CA ARG A 549 18.41 -21.41 -20.59
C ARG A 549 19.38 -20.54 -21.39
N GLU A 550 18.94 -19.37 -21.85
CA GLU A 550 19.84 -18.41 -22.49
C GLU A 550 20.80 -17.84 -21.43
N ASN A 551 22.09 -18.19 -21.59
CA ASN A 551 23.19 -17.45 -21.02
C ASN A 551 23.21 -16.06 -21.64
N VAL A 552 23.34 -15.03 -20.79
CA VAL A 552 23.72 -13.62 -21.05
C VAL A 552 23.65 -13.22 -22.52
N GLU A 553 22.75 -12.28 -22.86
CA GLU A 553 22.73 -11.63 -24.17
C GLU A 553 24.17 -11.39 -24.66
N CYS A 554 24.56 -12.12 -25.72
CA CYS A 554 25.83 -11.95 -26.42
C CYS A 554 25.77 -10.67 -27.28
N VAL A 555 25.33 -9.59 -26.66
CA VAL A 555 25.06 -8.29 -27.26
C VAL A 555 25.96 -7.30 -26.54
N LEU A 556 26.94 -6.78 -27.27
CA LEU A 556 27.77 -5.70 -26.79
C LEU A 556 26.97 -4.40 -26.90
N ASP A 557 26.99 -3.58 -25.85
CA ASP A 557 26.41 -2.24 -25.88
C ASP A 557 27.08 -1.39 -26.98
N ASP A 558 26.31 -0.48 -27.59
CA ASP A 558 26.76 0.38 -28.69
C ASP A 558 27.76 1.47 -28.25
N ASN A 559 28.05 1.55 -26.94
CA ASN A 559 28.95 2.51 -26.30
C ASN A 559 30.46 2.22 -26.55
N ILE A 560 30.89 2.22 -27.81
CA ILE A 560 32.31 2.19 -28.18
C ILE A 560 32.90 3.61 -28.07
N LEU A 561 33.90 3.79 -27.21
CA LEU A 561 34.57 5.06 -26.98
C LEU A 561 35.93 5.11 -27.69
N ILE A 562 36.18 6.22 -28.39
CA ILE A 562 37.50 6.54 -28.95
C ILE A 562 38.25 7.34 -27.90
N ASP A 563 39.20 6.68 -27.23
CA ASP A 563 39.91 7.23 -26.08
C ASP A 563 41.05 8.17 -26.52
N SER A 564 41.85 7.76 -27.50
CA SER A 564 42.87 8.62 -28.11
C SER A 564 43.21 8.20 -29.54
N MET A 565 43.77 9.11 -30.35
CA MET A 565 44.08 8.84 -31.76
C MET A 565 45.23 9.73 -32.28
N ASN A 566 46.05 9.18 -33.17
CA ASN A 566 47.04 9.93 -33.97
C ASN A 566 46.92 9.56 -35.46
N GLU A 567 47.85 10.02 -36.31
CA GLU A 567 47.75 9.85 -37.76
C GLU A 567 47.72 8.40 -38.27
N ASN A 568 48.13 7.41 -37.46
CA ASN A 568 48.22 6.02 -37.87
C ASN A 568 47.72 4.99 -36.82
N THR A 569 47.27 5.44 -35.66
CA THR A 569 46.76 4.56 -34.60
C THR A 569 45.54 5.17 -33.91
N VAL A 570 44.62 4.31 -33.48
CA VAL A 570 43.48 4.67 -32.61
C VAL A 570 43.44 3.74 -31.40
N ARG A 571 43.16 4.30 -30.22
CA ARG A 571 42.91 3.58 -28.97
C ARG A 571 41.40 3.56 -28.70
N ILE A 572 40.86 2.36 -28.53
CA ILE A 572 39.42 2.13 -28.41
C ILE A 572 39.13 1.50 -27.04
N GLN A 573 38.12 2.04 -26.36
CA GLN A 573 37.66 1.59 -25.06
C GLN A 573 36.20 1.13 -25.15
N PHE A 574 35.90 0.01 -24.52
CA PHE A 574 34.55 -0.57 -24.39
C PHE A 574 34.42 -1.35 -23.07
N THR A 575 33.19 -1.72 -22.69
CA THR A 575 32.93 -2.51 -21.47
C THR A 575 33.05 -4.01 -21.77
N LEU A 576 33.88 -4.71 -21.00
CA LEU A 576 34.00 -6.17 -21.11
C LEU A 576 32.75 -6.86 -20.54
N LEU A 577 32.22 -7.83 -21.27
CA LEU A 577 31.19 -8.76 -20.81
C LEU A 577 31.83 -9.87 -19.96
N ASN A 578 31.09 -10.34 -18.94
CA ASN A 578 31.47 -11.53 -18.18
C ASN A 578 31.37 -12.78 -19.08
N ASP A 579 32.25 -13.77 -18.87
CA ASP A 579 32.27 -15.06 -19.59
C ASP A 579 32.48 -14.97 -21.12
N VAL A 580 33.13 -13.90 -21.62
CA VAL A 580 33.58 -13.75 -23.02
C VAL A 580 35.10 -13.66 -23.11
N ASP A 581 35.74 -14.62 -23.78
CA ASP A 581 37.21 -14.70 -23.90
C ASP A 581 37.79 -13.72 -24.93
N ASN A 582 37.04 -13.42 -26.01
CA ASN A 582 37.52 -12.61 -27.13
C ASN A 582 36.39 -11.83 -27.81
N TYR A 583 36.75 -10.79 -28.57
CA TYR A 583 35.85 -9.93 -29.34
C TYR A 583 36.35 -9.81 -30.78
N TYR A 584 35.43 -9.91 -31.74
CA TYR A 584 35.69 -9.60 -33.14
C TYR A 584 35.51 -8.10 -33.38
N VAL A 585 36.56 -7.45 -33.86
CA VAL A 585 36.56 -6.06 -34.28
C VAL A 585 36.64 -6.03 -35.80
N LEU A 586 35.64 -5.46 -36.45
CA LEU A 586 35.64 -5.20 -37.88
C LEU A 586 35.85 -3.71 -38.12
N TYR A 587 36.85 -3.36 -38.90
CA TYR A 587 37.07 -1.97 -39.33
C TYR A 587 37.41 -1.87 -40.81
N LYS A 588 37.08 -0.75 -41.44
CA LYS A 588 37.46 -0.44 -42.83
C LYS A 588 37.48 1.04 -43.08
N LYS A 589 38.12 1.48 -44.15
CA LYS A 589 37.87 2.85 -44.66
C LYS A 589 36.42 2.94 -45.12
N LYS A 590 35.82 4.12 -44.93
CA LYS A 590 34.41 4.37 -45.26
C LYS A 590 34.07 4.01 -46.71
N ASP A 591 34.99 4.27 -47.63
CA ASP A 591 34.81 4.03 -49.07
C ASP A 591 35.22 2.62 -49.51
N ASP A 592 35.79 1.81 -48.61
CA ASP A 592 36.17 0.42 -48.90
C ASP A 592 34.96 -0.52 -48.78
N VAL A 593 35.02 -1.63 -49.52
CA VAL A 593 33.95 -2.65 -49.54
C VAL A 593 34.17 -3.71 -48.46
N THR A 594 35.43 -4.07 -48.19
CA THR A 594 35.82 -5.17 -47.30
C THR A 594 36.26 -4.67 -45.93
N PHE A 595 35.86 -5.38 -44.87
CA PHE A 595 36.33 -5.14 -43.51
C PHE A 595 37.62 -5.92 -43.22
N ASP A 596 38.59 -5.25 -42.61
CA ASP A 596 39.67 -5.88 -41.88
C ASP A 596 39.13 -6.41 -40.55
N THR A 597 39.69 -7.53 -40.09
CA THR A 597 39.25 -8.22 -38.87
C THR A 597 40.39 -8.28 -37.87
N LEU A 598 40.11 -7.90 -36.63
CA LEU A 598 40.99 -8.02 -35.48
C LEU A 598 40.27 -8.79 -34.36
N VAL A 599 41.01 -9.60 -33.61
CA VAL A 599 40.50 -10.29 -32.41
C VAL A 599 41.20 -9.71 -31.19
N VAL A 600 40.43 -9.28 -30.19
CA VAL A 600 40.95 -8.67 -28.96
C VAL A 600 40.34 -9.36 -27.75
N ASN A 601 41.05 -9.34 -26.62
CA ASN A 601 40.62 -9.95 -25.35
C ASN A 601 40.71 -8.98 -24.16
N GLU A 602 41.00 -7.71 -24.42
CA GLU A 602 41.14 -6.68 -23.41
C GLU A 602 40.57 -5.35 -23.90
N SER A 603 40.28 -4.46 -22.96
CA SER A 603 39.85 -3.09 -23.19
C SER A 603 40.66 -2.16 -22.26
N PRO A 604 41.28 -1.08 -22.75
CA PRO A 604 41.27 -0.62 -24.14
C PRO A 604 42.28 -1.36 -25.04
N PHE A 605 42.07 -1.32 -26.35
CA PHE A 605 42.97 -1.89 -27.37
C PHE A 605 43.35 -0.87 -28.45
N PHE A 606 44.32 -1.20 -29.32
CA PHE A 606 44.80 -0.34 -30.39
C PHE A 606 44.55 -0.94 -31.78
N ILE A 607 44.16 -0.10 -32.74
CA ILE A 607 44.25 -0.40 -34.17
C ILE A 607 45.37 0.48 -34.75
N SER A 608 46.32 -0.14 -35.43
CA SER A 608 47.53 0.51 -35.98
C SER A 608 47.55 0.46 -37.52
N ASP A 609 48.57 1.10 -38.11
CA ASP A 609 48.78 1.17 -39.57
C ASP A 609 47.62 1.79 -40.35
N LEU A 610 46.89 2.71 -39.72
CA LEU A 610 45.85 3.48 -40.38
C LEU A 610 46.46 4.53 -41.33
N ASP A 611 45.84 4.69 -42.49
CA ASP A 611 46.13 5.82 -43.37
C ASP A 611 45.60 7.13 -42.77
N SER A 612 46.45 8.16 -42.71
CA SER A 612 46.10 9.49 -42.21
C SER A 612 45.06 10.21 -43.08
N CYS A 613 44.29 11.13 -42.49
CA CYS A 613 43.18 11.86 -43.12
C CYS A 613 42.03 10.97 -43.66
N GLN A 614 41.95 9.70 -43.28
CA GLN A 614 40.89 8.80 -43.75
C GLN A 614 39.76 8.67 -42.74
N GLN A 615 38.53 8.49 -43.24
CA GLN A 615 37.38 8.09 -42.43
C GLN A 615 37.32 6.57 -42.35
N TYR A 616 37.09 6.03 -41.16
CA TYR A 616 36.94 4.61 -40.89
C TYR A 616 35.57 4.32 -40.27
N ILE A 617 35.05 3.15 -40.60
CA ILE A 617 33.89 2.54 -39.94
C ILE A 617 34.40 1.41 -39.07
N ILE A 618 33.88 1.31 -37.84
CA ILE A 618 34.14 0.20 -36.92
C ILE A 618 32.85 -0.36 -36.35
N LYS A 619 32.82 -1.68 -36.15
CA LYS A 619 31.81 -2.39 -35.37
C LYS A 619 32.42 -3.59 -34.66
N MET A 620 31.84 -3.98 -33.54
CA MET A 620 32.39 -5.02 -32.67
C MET A 620 31.33 -6.06 -32.33
N ALA A 621 31.74 -7.30 -32.08
CA ALA A 621 30.87 -8.37 -31.60
C ALA A 621 31.63 -9.26 -30.61
N PRO A 622 31.01 -9.72 -29.52
CA PRO A 622 31.62 -10.68 -28.62
C PRO A 622 31.70 -12.08 -29.26
N GLN A 623 32.79 -12.81 -29.02
CA GLN A 623 32.95 -14.20 -29.47
C GLN A 623 32.43 -15.17 -28.41
N CYS A 624 31.15 -15.49 -28.46
CA CYS A 624 30.50 -16.43 -27.53
C CYS A 624 30.53 -17.88 -28.08
N THR A 625 30.61 -18.87 -27.18
CA THR A 625 30.57 -20.31 -27.53
C THR A 625 29.17 -20.79 -27.93
N SER A 626 28.14 -20.08 -27.52
CA SER A 626 26.73 -20.27 -27.87
C SER A 626 26.02 -18.91 -27.95
N GLY A 627 25.57 -18.54 -29.15
CA GLY A 627 24.90 -17.26 -29.43
C GLY A 627 25.00 -16.89 -30.91
N THR A 628 24.09 -16.06 -31.41
CA THR A 628 24.22 -15.50 -32.77
C THR A 628 25.19 -14.32 -32.70
N LEU A 629 26.21 -14.29 -33.56
CA LEU A 629 27.15 -13.17 -33.64
C LEU A 629 26.39 -11.89 -34.03
N SER A 630 26.20 -10.98 -33.08
CA SER A 630 25.57 -9.68 -33.30
C SER A 630 26.61 -8.57 -33.17
N PHE A 631 26.70 -7.72 -34.19
CA PHE A 631 27.60 -6.57 -34.19
C PHE A 631 26.89 -5.34 -33.63
N THR A 632 27.64 -4.49 -32.93
CA THR A 632 27.23 -3.12 -32.61
C THR A 632 26.86 -2.33 -33.86
N SER A 633 26.17 -1.22 -33.66
CA SER A 633 26.00 -0.17 -34.65
C SER A 633 27.36 0.29 -35.23
N GLU A 634 27.34 0.70 -36.49
CA GLU A 634 28.53 1.19 -37.19
C GLU A 634 28.95 2.56 -36.64
N ASN A 635 30.10 2.61 -35.99
CA ASN A 635 30.70 3.83 -35.46
C ASN A 635 31.68 4.41 -36.48
N LEU A 636 31.67 5.74 -36.64
CA LEU A 636 32.54 6.45 -37.58
C LEU A 636 33.64 7.20 -36.83
N PHE A 637 34.87 7.07 -37.32
CA PHE A 637 35.98 7.89 -36.85
C PHE A 637 36.86 8.40 -37.97
N VAL A 638 37.64 9.46 -37.72
CA VAL A 638 38.50 10.09 -38.71
C VAL A 638 39.91 10.17 -38.18
N SER A 639 40.82 9.43 -38.80
CA SER A 639 42.26 9.53 -38.49
C SER A 639 42.75 10.97 -38.74
N PRO A 640 43.44 11.60 -37.78
CA PRO A 640 44.05 12.90 -37.96
C PRO A 640 44.91 12.96 -39.21
N CYS A 641 44.87 14.12 -39.87
CA CYS A 641 45.73 14.39 -40.99
C CYS A 641 47.18 14.49 -40.55
N ARG A 642 48.07 13.90 -41.34
CA ARG A 642 49.51 14.07 -41.17
C ARG A 642 49.87 15.52 -41.50
N THR A 643 49.84 16.38 -40.50
CA THR A 643 50.27 17.77 -40.61
C THR A 643 51.69 17.89 -40.05
N SER A 644 52.53 18.73 -40.65
CA SER A 644 53.91 18.98 -40.20
C SER A 644 53.99 19.71 -38.85
N THR A 645 52.87 19.86 -38.15
CA THR A 645 52.75 20.52 -36.84
C THR A 645 51.78 19.76 -35.94
N ASN A 646 52.07 18.49 -35.64
CA ASN A 646 51.44 17.76 -34.53
C ASN A 646 51.87 18.40 -33.20
N ASN A 647 51.13 19.41 -32.73
CA ASN A 647 51.17 19.82 -31.32
C ASN A 647 50.38 18.78 -30.52
N VAL A 648 51.03 18.13 -29.55
CA VAL A 648 50.34 17.26 -28.58
C VAL A 648 49.26 18.08 -27.87
N PRO A 649 47.97 17.72 -27.96
CA PRO A 649 46.90 18.45 -27.31
C PRO A 649 46.72 17.93 -25.88
N ASP A 650 47.56 18.39 -24.94
CA ASP A 650 47.12 18.76 -23.59
C ASP A 650 48.26 19.34 -22.75
N LYS A 651 47.96 20.39 -21.96
CA LYS A 651 48.95 21.09 -21.11
C LYS A 651 49.42 20.26 -19.91
N GLU A 652 48.78 19.14 -19.62
CA GLU A 652 49.00 18.40 -18.36
C GLU A 652 50.18 17.42 -18.41
N GLU A 653 50.61 17.01 -19.60
CA GLU A 653 51.59 15.93 -19.75
C GLU A 653 53.07 16.38 -19.78
N ILE A 654 53.35 17.62 -20.22
CA ILE A 654 54.70 18.20 -20.23
C ILE A 654 54.70 19.57 -19.54
N GLN A 655 55.26 19.64 -18.34
CA GLN A 655 55.37 20.87 -17.57
C GLN A 655 56.79 21.44 -17.63
N ILE A 656 56.90 22.75 -17.92
CA ILE A 656 58.18 23.44 -18.07
C ILE A 656 58.21 24.67 -17.19
N PHE A 657 59.12 24.71 -16.22
CA PHE A 657 59.24 25.77 -15.21
C PHE A 657 60.65 25.85 -14.59
N PRO A 658 61.03 26.96 -13.95
CA PRO A 658 60.32 28.24 -13.93
C PRO A 658 60.36 28.90 -15.31
N ASN A 659 59.37 29.71 -15.66
CA ASN A 659 59.42 30.54 -16.86
C ASN A 659 58.75 31.87 -16.53
N PRO A 660 59.50 32.98 -16.32
CA PRO A 660 60.91 33.19 -16.70
C PRO A 660 61.94 32.39 -15.87
N PHE A 661 63.15 32.18 -16.43
CA PHE A 661 64.27 31.47 -15.79
C PHE A 661 65.60 32.22 -15.91
N THR A 662 66.60 31.84 -15.11
CA THR A 662 67.94 32.45 -15.12
C THR A 662 69.02 31.50 -15.64
N THR A 663 69.15 30.29 -15.06
CA THR A 663 70.21 29.32 -15.42
C THR A 663 69.66 28.09 -16.13
N ASP A 664 68.60 27.50 -15.60
CA ASP A 664 68.06 26.22 -16.04
C ASP A 664 66.52 26.19 -16.07
N LEU A 665 65.99 25.32 -16.95
CA LEU A 665 64.59 24.94 -16.98
C LEU A 665 64.43 23.49 -16.50
N LYS A 666 63.40 23.24 -15.69
CA LYS A 666 62.95 21.90 -15.36
C LYS A 666 61.83 21.49 -16.31
N ILE A 667 61.90 20.26 -16.77
CA ILE A 667 60.84 19.60 -17.52
C ILE A 667 60.35 18.41 -16.72
N LEU A 668 59.05 18.36 -16.43
CA LEU A 668 58.39 17.20 -15.87
C LEU A 668 57.50 16.59 -16.95
N THR A 669 57.55 15.27 -17.07
CA THR A 669 56.65 14.50 -17.93
C THR A 669 55.96 13.40 -17.12
N ASN A 670 54.82 12.90 -17.61
CA ASN A 670 54.26 11.65 -17.09
C ASN A 670 55.16 10.45 -17.50
N THR A 671 54.94 9.27 -16.92
CA THR A 671 55.77 8.06 -17.17
C THR A 671 55.62 7.48 -18.58
N PHE A 672 54.70 7.99 -19.40
CA PHE A 672 54.42 7.46 -20.74
C PHE A 672 55.03 8.34 -21.86
N VAL A 673 55.40 9.58 -21.54
CA VAL A 673 56.03 10.52 -22.48
C VAL A 673 57.56 10.40 -22.43
N GLN A 674 58.13 9.94 -23.55
CA GLN A 674 59.56 9.82 -23.79
C GLN A 674 60.05 10.97 -24.67
N ILE A 675 60.85 11.87 -24.10
CA ILE A 675 61.46 12.97 -24.87
C ILE A 675 62.67 12.44 -25.65
N LYS A 676 62.69 12.71 -26.96
CA LYS A 676 63.77 12.36 -27.90
C LYS A 676 64.74 13.51 -28.10
N SER A 677 64.24 14.72 -28.34
CA SER A 677 65.09 15.90 -28.52
C SER A 677 64.40 17.18 -28.07
N ILE A 678 65.20 18.20 -27.77
CA ILE A 678 64.73 19.52 -27.37
C ILE A 678 65.49 20.58 -28.13
N HIS A 679 64.76 21.41 -28.86
CA HIS A 679 65.28 22.43 -29.74
C HIS A 679 64.89 23.81 -29.21
N ILE A 680 65.82 24.76 -29.24
CA ILE A 680 65.59 26.14 -28.81
C ILE A 680 65.81 27.03 -30.02
N TYR A 681 64.84 27.90 -30.30
CA TYR A 681 64.87 28.85 -31.40
C TYR A 681 64.79 30.28 -30.87
N ASN A 682 65.44 31.22 -31.55
CA ASN A 682 65.22 32.65 -31.29
C ASN A 682 63.83 33.07 -31.82
N VAL A 683 63.40 34.31 -31.52
CA VAL A 683 62.09 34.83 -31.99
C VAL A 683 61.93 34.91 -33.51
N PHE A 684 63.02 34.76 -34.28
CA PHE A 684 63.01 34.71 -35.74
C PHE A 684 63.00 33.27 -36.28
N GLY A 685 62.88 32.25 -35.42
CA GLY A 685 62.83 30.84 -35.80
C GLY A 685 64.19 30.22 -36.14
N GLN A 686 65.31 30.89 -35.84
CA GLN A 686 66.65 30.33 -36.06
C GLN A 686 67.06 29.47 -34.85
N PRO A 687 67.64 28.27 -35.06
CA PRO A 687 68.06 27.40 -33.97
C PRO A 687 69.22 28.02 -33.18
N VAL A 688 69.09 28.00 -31.86
CA VAL A 688 70.09 28.49 -30.90
C VAL A 688 70.84 27.31 -30.29
N THR A 689 70.12 26.25 -29.88
CA THR A 689 70.70 25.05 -29.27
C THR A 689 69.77 23.85 -29.48
N VAL A 690 70.34 22.66 -29.63
CA VAL A 690 69.63 21.38 -29.72
C VAL A 690 70.24 20.44 -28.69
N HIS A 691 69.38 19.74 -27.94
CA HIS A 691 69.74 18.69 -27.00
C HIS A 691 69.05 17.40 -27.40
N ASP A 692 69.83 16.41 -27.80
CA ASP A 692 69.34 15.07 -28.11
C ASP A 692 69.48 14.17 -26.88
N TYR A 693 68.49 13.32 -26.66
CA TYR A 693 68.45 12.35 -25.57
C TYR A 693 68.22 10.95 -26.15
N GLU A 694 68.82 9.94 -25.52
CA GLU A 694 68.48 8.55 -25.85
C GLU A 694 67.02 8.28 -25.44
N TYR A 695 66.69 8.52 -24.17
CA TYR A 695 65.32 8.60 -23.63
C TYR A 695 65.32 9.44 -22.34
N LEU A 696 64.43 10.43 -22.22
CA LEU A 696 64.23 11.18 -20.98
C LEU A 696 62.78 11.04 -20.49
N GLU A 697 62.61 10.40 -19.33
CA GLU A 697 61.31 10.09 -18.69
C GLU A 697 61.19 10.73 -17.30
N GLY A 698 59.99 11.19 -16.95
CA GLY A 698 59.64 11.65 -15.62
C GLY A 698 60.13 13.07 -15.27
N ARG A 699 61.44 13.31 -15.21
CA ARG A 699 62.02 14.63 -14.84
C ARG A 699 63.37 14.90 -15.49
N GLY A 700 63.55 16.08 -16.07
CA GLY A 700 64.83 16.55 -16.62
C GLY A 700 65.14 18.02 -16.30
N ARG A 701 66.42 18.40 -16.45
CA ARG A 701 66.89 19.79 -16.37
C ARG A 701 67.68 20.16 -17.61
N ILE A 702 67.43 21.35 -18.14
CA ILE A 702 68.16 21.92 -19.28
C ILE A 702 68.89 23.17 -18.79
N TYR A 703 70.20 23.21 -19.02
CA TYR A 703 71.06 24.35 -18.66
C TYR A 703 71.29 25.26 -19.86
N PHE A 704 71.22 26.57 -19.65
CA PHE A 704 71.26 27.59 -20.70
C PHE A 704 72.49 28.52 -20.57
N ASP A 705 73.62 28.02 -20.09
CA ASP A 705 74.77 28.83 -19.67
C ASP A 705 75.36 29.73 -20.78
N HIS A 706 75.09 29.43 -22.05
CA HIS A 706 75.62 30.16 -23.20
C HIS A 706 74.56 30.91 -24.03
N VAL A 707 73.31 30.95 -23.57
CA VAL A 707 72.20 31.64 -24.26
C VAL A 707 72.01 33.03 -23.63
N PRO A 708 72.01 34.14 -24.38
CA PRO A 708 71.82 35.49 -23.81
C PRO A 708 70.39 35.71 -23.27
N PRO A 709 70.16 36.68 -22.37
CA PRO A 709 68.80 37.05 -21.94
C PRO A 709 67.89 37.40 -23.13
N GLY A 710 66.65 36.92 -23.12
CA GLY A 710 65.73 37.11 -24.24
C GLY A 710 64.54 36.14 -24.27
N CYS A 711 63.65 36.35 -25.25
CA CYS A 711 62.56 35.44 -25.56
C CYS A 711 63.01 34.36 -26.55
N TYR A 712 62.64 33.11 -26.28
CA TYR A 712 62.94 31.97 -27.14
C TYR A 712 61.70 31.08 -27.32
N LEU A 713 61.69 30.31 -28.40
CA LEU A 713 60.73 29.23 -28.61
C LEU A 713 61.41 27.90 -28.32
N LEU A 714 60.91 27.18 -27.32
CA LEU A 714 61.32 25.82 -27.00
C LEU A 714 60.43 24.85 -27.75
N GLN A 715 61.02 23.88 -28.44
CA GLN A 715 60.34 22.78 -29.09
C GLN A 715 60.84 21.46 -28.49
N VAL A 716 59.93 20.65 -27.95
CA VAL A 716 60.20 19.33 -27.37
C VAL A 716 59.65 18.29 -28.34
N VAL A 717 60.48 17.36 -28.79
CA VAL A 717 60.08 16.24 -29.66
C VAL A 717 60.03 14.98 -28.81
N SER A 718 58.89 14.28 -28.82
CA SER A 718 58.64 13.08 -28.01
C SER A 718 58.15 11.90 -28.85
N ASN A 719 57.99 10.74 -28.20
CA ASN A 719 57.27 9.59 -28.78
C ASN A 719 55.80 9.89 -29.12
N MET A 720 55.19 10.91 -28.52
CA MET A 720 53.78 11.27 -28.77
C MET A 720 53.58 12.45 -29.72
N GLY A 721 54.66 13.13 -30.13
CA GLY A 721 54.60 14.30 -31.02
C GLY A 721 55.48 15.44 -30.55
N THR A 722 55.24 16.63 -31.12
CA THR A 722 56.05 17.83 -30.86
C THR A 722 55.28 18.80 -29.98
N PHE A 723 55.94 19.40 -28.98
CA PHE A 723 55.35 20.41 -28.10
C PHE A 723 56.15 21.71 -28.18
N ASN A 724 55.49 22.84 -28.41
CA ASN A 724 56.14 24.14 -28.53
C ASN A 724 55.73 25.09 -27.40
N LYS A 725 56.69 25.72 -26.72
CA LYS A 725 56.44 26.69 -25.64
C LYS A 725 57.37 27.89 -25.71
N LYS A 726 56.81 29.09 -25.54
CA LYS A 726 57.60 30.32 -25.39
C LYS A 726 58.26 30.35 -24.01
N ILE A 727 59.57 30.55 -23.97
CA ILE A 727 60.36 30.66 -22.74
C ILE A 727 61.11 32.01 -22.70
N VAL A 728 61.35 32.52 -21.49
CA VAL A 728 61.98 33.83 -21.26
C VAL A 728 63.18 33.64 -20.32
N LYS A 729 64.39 33.95 -20.80
CA LYS A 729 65.60 34.01 -19.99
C LYS A 729 65.83 35.44 -19.51
N MET A 730 65.94 35.62 -18.19
CA MET A 730 66.21 36.91 -17.54
C MET A 730 67.70 37.28 -17.60
#